data_AF-A0A0K1PSK6-F1
#
_entry.id   AF-A0A0K1PSK6-F1
#
_cell.length_a   1.000
_cell.length_b   1.000
_cell.length_c   1.000
_cell.angle_alpha   90.00
_cell.angle_beta   90.00
_cell.angle_gamma   90.00
#
_symmetry.space_group_name_H-M   'P 1'
#
loop_
_entity.id
_entity.type
_entity.pdbx_description
1 polymer ?
#
loop_
_entity_poly.entity_id
_entity_poly.type
_entity_poly.pdbx_seq_one_letter_code
_entity_poly.pdbx_strand_id
1 'polypeptide(L)'
;MVPLLALLKLAACADNASPGANPNSPADPDGTDGGTNPGDGTDGGKGPDGPVGHGSCVVDKEGSAGVAIKGRLLLPESIEDGEIVIGADGYITCVGKDCSSDAAYANATKVTCTDAVVSPGLINSHDHISFANTPPRSHGTERYEHRHDWRKGLRGHTKIKTDGTAPAATVKAAELRFLMSGTTAAASAGGQPGLIRNLDSTAAQLEGLRFKIANSQTFPLKDSSATNFPPTSCASFDTGRDTQATAQKFDGYLPHIAEGIDEATHLEIACQSDAAGDPTHNLLIRQTAVIHGVGLRADDIKKFRDGQTALVWSPRSNVDLYGNTAAVVTYDNLGVQIALGTDWLPSGSMNMSRELKCADDLNKTYFGGHFTDKALWKMVTQNAAFAVGGQYVMGMLKPGFIGDIAVFSAKGLTDYRAVIDSTPTDVMLVLRGGKALYGDADVLASKGLGASDCDALDICGVSKKVCAMDSGTSLADIQASIKDIYPLFACRGETPKNEPSCVPTRGPTASAATASQYSGPTGDDKDGDGVADAQDNCPDVFNPIRPLDGNSQLDTDGDGIGDACDKCPVTSGESCTPPSADDIDGDGAPNGTDNCPEVANADQADADGDGIGDACAPKVVPPVTVTVTDLRDPNSANHPSSGSPVIVKDVYVTGLKTFGSPMGFFAQTGTGANSGLYVAMKAAPTVTVGNKVTVSGTYEELFNVTTISSATVTSNDNGTTLPFAPLVVTTTAVGDNGINAEAYESMLCELDTVTVSNMNPDAPKDYDEFEITDASGGKLRVDDYLYDPLDNTYPVSTAFQKIVGICNFSFTHRKIYPRSAADVVQ
;
A
#
# COMPACT_ATOMS: atom_id res chain seq x y z
N MET A 1 54.30 -24.61 -23.73
CA MET A 1 53.93 -26.04 -23.79
C MET A 1 54.68 -26.77 -22.69
N VAL A 2 54.14 -26.79 -21.48
CA VAL A 2 54.81 -27.38 -20.31
C VAL A 2 53.71 -27.85 -19.32
N PRO A 3 53.88 -29.02 -18.69
CA PRO A 3 52.91 -29.65 -17.80
C PRO A 3 53.17 -29.33 -16.32
N LEU A 4 52.24 -29.78 -15.47
CA LEU A 4 52.46 -30.34 -14.13
C LEU A 4 52.91 -29.42 -12.96
N LEU A 5 52.18 -29.62 -11.84
CA LEU A 5 52.67 -29.80 -10.46
C LEU A 5 52.72 -28.59 -9.49
N ALA A 6 51.82 -28.60 -8.49
CA ALA A 6 52.08 -28.30 -7.06
C ALA A 6 50.77 -28.65 -6.28
N LEU A 7 50.57 -29.82 -5.67
CA LEU A 7 51.15 -30.35 -4.42
C LEU A 7 50.99 -29.42 -3.21
N LEU A 8 49.85 -29.56 -2.52
CA LEU A 8 49.72 -29.29 -1.10
C LEU A 8 50.52 -30.34 -0.30
N LYS A 9 51.40 -29.90 0.61
CA LYS A 9 51.84 -30.68 1.77
C LYS A 9 52.08 -29.79 2.99
N LEU A 10 51.39 -30.20 4.07
CA LEU A 10 51.56 -29.97 5.50
C LEU A 10 52.98 -29.65 6.02
N ALA A 11 53.03 -28.84 7.10
CA ALA A 11 53.39 -29.26 8.48
C ALA A 11 54.22 -28.22 9.27
N ALA A 12 53.68 -27.85 10.45
CA ALA A 12 54.29 -27.73 11.78
C ALA A 12 55.71 -27.17 12.00
N CYS A 13 55.84 -26.31 13.03
CA CYS A 13 56.81 -26.32 14.16
C CYS A 13 56.35 -25.22 15.14
N ALA A 14 55.94 -25.47 16.40
CA ALA A 14 56.60 -26.04 17.58
C ALA A 14 57.59 -25.09 18.31
N ASP A 15 57.17 -24.75 19.54
CA ASP A 15 57.89 -24.63 20.82
C ASP A 15 58.94 -23.54 21.12
N ASN A 16 58.75 -22.88 22.27
CA ASN A 16 59.56 -22.99 23.51
C ASN A 16 59.19 -21.86 24.49
N ALA A 17 59.16 -21.95 25.82
CA ALA A 17 59.30 -23.03 26.82
C ALA A 17 58.89 -22.44 28.20
N SER A 18 58.42 -23.30 29.12
CA SER A 18 58.20 -23.07 30.58
C SER A 18 59.53 -22.81 31.35
N PRO A 19 59.59 -22.43 32.67
CA PRO A 19 58.75 -22.85 33.83
C PRO A 19 58.47 -21.72 34.87
N GLY A 20 57.77 -21.86 36.02
CA GLY A 20 57.24 -22.99 36.76
C GLY A 20 56.40 -22.53 37.97
N ALA A 21 55.74 -23.48 38.63
CA ALA A 21 54.73 -23.31 39.67
C ALA A 21 55.27 -23.07 41.10
N ASN A 22 54.47 -22.43 41.97
CA ASN A 22 54.23 -22.89 43.34
C ASN A 22 52.96 -22.25 43.97
N PRO A 23 51.99 -23.03 44.48
CA PRO A 23 50.88 -22.56 45.32
C PRO A 23 51.13 -22.91 46.80
N ASN A 24 51.06 -21.93 47.71
CA ASN A 24 50.91 -22.14 49.14
C ASN A 24 50.24 -20.92 49.82
N SER A 25 49.11 -21.18 50.49
CA SER A 25 48.32 -20.31 51.37
C SER A 25 49.08 -19.89 52.65
N PRO A 26 48.44 -19.30 53.70
CA PRO A 26 47.41 -18.25 53.84
C PRO A 26 47.86 -17.12 54.82
N ALA A 27 47.19 -15.95 54.85
CA ALA A 27 46.97 -15.12 56.07
C ALA A 27 46.39 -13.71 55.75
N ASP A 28 45.22 -13.43 56.31
CA ASP A 28 44.75 -12.10 56.78
C ASP A 28 45.65 -11.65 57.98
N PRO A 29 45.67 -10.40 58.52
CA PRO A 29 44.71 -9.28 58.37
C PRO A 29 45.32 -7.85 58.39
N ASP A 30 44.42 -6.84 58.31
CA ASP A 30 44.48 -5.49 58.90
C ASP A 30 45.68 -4.56 58.65
N GLY A 31 45.37 -3.29 58.35
CA GLY A 31 46.31 -2.20 58.62
C GLY A 31 46.10 -0.90 57.85
N THR A 32 45.18 -0.08 58.35
CA THR A 32 45.05 1.35 58.05
C THR A 32 46.31 2.16 58.40
N ASP A 33 46.79 2.99 57.48
CA ASP A 33 47.32 4.37 57.70
C ASP A 33 47.64 4.96 56.31
N GLY A 34 47.18 6.13 55.87
CA GLY A 34 47.17 7.40 56.59
C GLY A 34 48.38 8.25 56.15
N GLY A 35 48.37 8.76 54.91
CA GLY A 35 49.42 9.63 54.38
C GLY A 35 48.88 10.63 53.35
N THR A 36 48.75 11.87 53.77
CA THR A 36 48.05 13.00 53.12
C THR A 36 48.80 13.62 51.93
N ASN A 37 48.07 13.95 50.86
CA ASN A 37 48.34 15.13 50.03
C ASN A 37 47.00 15.75 49.54
N PRO A 38 46.84 17.08 49.51
CA PRO A 38 45.52 17.75 49.55
C PRO A 38 44.92 18.08 48.18
N GLY A 39 43.58 17.85 48.06
CA GLY A 39 42.51 18.56 47.32
C GLY A 39 42.70 18.95 45.84
N ASP A 40 41.75 18.88 44.92
CA ASP A 40 40.28 18.70 44.95
C ASP A 40 39.82 18.48 43.47
N GLY A 41 38.67 17.84 43.25
CA GLY A 41 37.91 17.94 41.98
C GLY A 41 37.76 16.68 41.12
N THR A 42 36.80 15.82 41.48
CA THR A 42 35.94 14.95 40.63
C THR A 42 36.39 14.58 39.21
N ASP A 43 36.59 13.28 38.94
CA ASP A 43 36.27 12.71 37.63
C ASP A 43 35.64 11.32 37.76
N GLY A 44 34.51 11.14 37.07
CA GLY A 44 33.66 9.96 37.11
C GLY A 44 34.20 8.85 36.19
N GLY A 45 34.21 7.62 36.68
CA GLY A 45 34.55 6.45 35.89
C GLY A 45 33.54 6.22 34.76
N LYS A 46 34.00 6.40 33.52
CA LYS A 46 33.32 6.01 32.29
C LYS A 46 33.13 4.49 32.24
N GLY A 47 31.88 4.04 32.09
CA GLY A 47 31.57 2.73 31.52
C GLY A 47 31.86 2.70 30.01
N PRO A 48 31.99 1.51 29.40
CA PRO A 48 32.19 1.40 27.96
C PRO A 48 30.83 1.55 27.27
N ASP A 49 30.43 2.79 27.01
CA ASP A 49 29.54 3.23 25.93
C ASP A 49 29.44 4.76 26.03
N GLY A 50 30.38 5.44 25.38
CA GLY A 50 30.20 6.87 25.08
C GLY A 50 29.13 7.03 23.99
N PRO A 51 28.43 8.17 23.91
CA PRO A 51 27.41 8.38 22.89
C PRO A 51 28.09 8.41 21.52
N VAL A 52 27.90 7.37 20.72
CA VAL A 52 27.98 7.51 19.27
C VAL A 52 26.93 8.56 18.93
N GLY A 53 27.34 9.68 18.33
CA GLY A 53 26.45 10.81 18.07
C GLY A 53 25.21 10.33 17.32
N HIS A 54 24.02 10.70 17.79
CA HIS A 54 22.82 10.63 16.96
C HIS A 54 23.12 11.50 15.73
N GLY A 55 23.02 10.94 14.52
CA GLY A 55 23.11 11.71 13.29
C GLY A 55 22.17 12.92 13.33
N SER A 56 22.39 13.94 12.49
CA SER A 56 21.62 15.19 12.59
C SER A 56 20.97 15.57 11.27
N CYS A 57 19.68 15.91 11.33
CA CYS A 57 18.97 16.61 10.26
C CYS A 57 18.74 18.06 10.71
N VAL A 58 19.09 19.02 9.86
CA VAL A 58 18.93 20.44 10.12
C VAL A 58 18.12 21.07 9.01
N VAL A 59 17.14 21.89 9.37
CA VAL A 59 16.41 22.71 8.40
C VAL A 59 17.24 23.95 8.08
N ASP A 60 17.97 23.91 6.97
CA ASP A 60 18.88 25.00 6.58
C ASP A 60 18.14 26.22 6.04
N LYS A 61 16.95 26.00 5.47
CA LYS A 61 16.13 27.04 4.86
C LYS A 61 14.66 26.68 4.96
N GLU A 62 13.89 27.60 5.53
CA GLU A 62 12.42 27.55 5.48
C GLU A 62 11.93 27.80 4.05
N GLY A 63 11.06 26.92 3.57
CA GLY A 63 10.40 27.02 2.26
C GLY A 63 8.96 27.49 2.37
N SER A 64 8.36 27.78 1.23
CA SER A 64 6.94 28.08 1.08
C SER A 64 6.16 26.96 0.39
N ALA A 65 6.84 26.05 -0.31
CA ALA A 65 6.22 24.95 -1.04
C ALA A 65 7.24 23.83 -1.33
N GLY A 66 6.90 22.57 -1.02
CA GLY A 66 7.76 21.41 -1.26
C GLY A 66 8.89 21.24 -0.22
N VAL A 67 9.65 20.15 -0.38
CA VAL A 67 10.75 19.76 0.52
C VAL A 67 11.95 19.29 -0.29
N ALA A 68 13.15 19.73 0.06
CA ALA A 68 14.40 19.22 -0.49
C ALA A 68 15.24 18.62 0.65
N ILE A 69 15.64 17.36 0.52
CA ILE A 69 16.46 16.66 1.51
C ILE A 69 17.82 16.36 0.90
N LYS A 70 18.88 16.76 1.59
CA LYS A 70 20.26 16.41 1.26
C LYS A 70 20.75 15.33 2.21
N GLY A 71 21.31 14.25 1.66
CA GLY A 71 21.82 13.13 2.47
C GLY A 71 22.31 11.96 1.62
N ARG A 72 22.51 10.81 2.27
CA ARG A 72 22.88 9.57 1.61
C ARG A 72 21.63 8.82 1.13
N LEU A 73 21.38 8.84 -0.17
CA LEU A 73 20.17 8.35 -0.80
C LEU A 73 20.28 6.85 -1.14
N LEU A 74 19.29 6.07 -0.72
CA LEU A 74 19.13 4.67 -1.12
C LEU A 74 18.27 4.61 -2.39
N LEU A 75 18.91 4.69 -3.55
CA LEU A 75 18.25 4.63 -4.86
C LEU A 75 17.93 3.16 -5.22
N PRO A 76 17.04 2.90 -6.20
CA PRO A 76 16.60 1.54 -6.50
C PRO A 76 17.75 0.57 -6.76
N GLU A 77 18.74 1.00 -7.56
CA GLU A 77 19.87 0.17 -7.95
C GLU A 77 21.26 0.69 -7.52
N SER A 78 21.32 1.82 -6.82
CA SER A 78 22.59 2.41 -6.37
C SER A 78 22.45 3.23 -5.09
N ILE A 79 23.57 3.71 -4.56
CA ILE A 79 23.61 4.60 -3.40
C ILE A 79 24.36 5.85 -3.82
N GLU A 80 23.81 7.02 -3.46
CA GLU A 80 24.38 8.30 -3.85
C GLU A 80 24.28 9.32 -2.72
N ASP A 81 25.37 10.04 -2.44
CA ASP A 81 25.30 11.23 -1.61
C ASP A 81 24.83 12.40 -2.49
N GLY A 82 23.65 12.95 -2.19
CA GLY A 82 22.98 13.90 -3.07
C GLY A 82 21.76 14.56 -2.44
N GLU A 83 20.82 14.93 -3.28
CA GLU A 83 19.59 15.63 -2.95
C GLU A 83 18.37 14.93 -3.57
N ILE A 84 17.26 15.00 -2.87
CA ILE A 84 15.93 14.65 -3.36
C ILE A 84 15.00 15.85 -3.18
N VAL A 85 14.16 16.12 -4.18
CA VAL A 85 13.18 17.21 -4.16
C VAL A 85 11.78 16.65 -4.31
N ILE A 86 10.89 17.05 -3.41
CA ILE A 86 9.47 16.75 -3.40
C ILE A 86 8.73 18.05 -3.69
N GLY A 87 7.94 18.05 -4.76
CA GLY A 87 7.10 19.15 -5.18
C GLY A 87 5.97 19.45 -4.19
N ALA A 88 5.27 20.56 -4.42
CA ALA A 88 4.13 20.97 -3.60
C ALA A 88 2.91 20.04 -3.75
N ASP A 89 2.84 19.30 -4.85
CA ASP A 89 1.87 18.25 -5.14
C ASP A 89 2.22 16.91 -4.47
N GLY A 90 3.37 16.84 -3.79
CA GLY A 90 3.83 15.70 -3.03
C GLY A 90 4.62 14.67 -3.83
N TYR A 91 4.86 14.89 -5.13
CA TYR A 91 5.64 13.99 -5.97
C TYR A 91 7.12 14.37 -6.00
N ILE A 92 7.98 13.37 -6.14
CA ILE A 92 9.42 13.55 -6.31
C ILE A 92 9.66 14.13 -7.71
N THR A 93 10.32 15.27 -7.80
CA THR A 93 10.63 15.95 -9.07
C THR A 93 12.09 15.80 -9.47
N CYS A 94 12.98 15.60 -8.50
CA CYS A 94 14.41 15.40 -8.74
C CYS A 94 15.04 14.48 -7.69
N VAL A 95 15.98 13.64 -8.13
CA VAL A 95 16.87 12.83 -7.28
C VAL A 95 18.25 12.78 -7.94
N GLY A 96 19.30 13.10 -7.19
CA GLY A 96 20.68 12.96 -7.66
C GLY A 96 21.66 13.88 -6.92
N LYS A 97 22.92 13.94 -7.37
CA LYS A 97 24.00 14.71 -6.71
C LYS A 97 23.69 16.19 -6.48
N ASP A 98 22.91 16.79 -7.38
CA ASP A 98 22.54 18.20 -7.36
C ASP A 98 21.14 18.35 -7.98
N CYS A 99 20.20 18.88 -7.21
CA CYS A 99 18.85 19.20 -7.67
C CYS A 99 18.58 20.70 -7.73
N SER A 100 19.62 21.54 -7.66
CA SER A 100 19.48 23.00 -7.58
C SER A 100 18.83 23.65 -8.80
N SER A 101 18.81 22.97 -9.95
CA SER A 101 18.13 23.40 -11.17
C SER A 101 16.65 23.04 -11.23
N ASP A 102 16.16 22.18 -10.33
CA ASP A 102 14.75 21.81 -10.27
C ASP A 102 13.88 23.01 -9.88
N ALA A 103 12.73 23.17 -10.55
CA ALA A 103 11.86 24.33 -10.37
C ALA A 103 11.27 24.42 -8.95
N ALA A 104 11.03 23.29 -8.27
CA ALA A 104 10.54 23.24 -6.90
C ALA A 104 11.64 23.56 -5.87
N TYR A 105 12.92 23.31 -6.19
CA TYR A 105 14.04 23.46 -5.26
C TYR A 105 14.20 24.89 -4.69
N ALA A 106 13.85 25.92 -5.46
CA ALA A 106 13.99 27.32 -5.02
C ALA A 106 13.08 27.65 -3.82
N ASN A 107 11.86 27.11 -3.82
CA ASN A 107 10.81 27.38 -2.83
C ASN A 107 10.68 26.28 -1.77
N ALA A 108 11.37 25.16 -1.95
CA ALA A 108 11.38 24.03 -1.04
C ALA A 108 12.00 24.38 0.32
N THR A 109 11.44 23.75 1.36
CA THR A 109 12.08 23.68 2.69
C THR A 109 13.28 22.75 2.58
N LYS A 110 14.46 23.23 2.95
CA LYS A 110 15.72 22.48 2.77
C LYS A 110 16.15 21.84 4.07
N VAL A 111 16.36 20.53 4.03
CA VAL A 111 16.79 19.72 5.16
C VAL A 111 18.11 19.05 4.79
N THR A 112 19.19 19.35 5.49
CA THR A 112 20.44 18.60 5.35
C THR A 112 20.56 17.59 6.47
N CYS A 113 20.72 16.33 6.11
CA CYS A 113 20.91 15.20 7.02
C CYS A 113 22.33 14.66 6.89
N THR A 114 23.07 14.64 7.99
CA THR A 114 24.45 14.13 8.10
C THR A 114 24.50 12.95 9.04
N ASP A 115 25.32 11.95 8.73
CA ASP A 115 25.32 10.65 9.42
C ASP A 115 23.90 10.05 9.46
N ALA A 116 23.24 10.06 8.30
CA ALA A 116 21.89 9.56 8.10
C ALA A 116 21.72 9.03 6.67
N VAL A 117 20.76 8.13 6.50
CA VAL A 117 20.35 7.59 5.19
C VAL A 117 18.91 8.02 4.88
N VAL A 118 18.65 8.32 3.61
CA VAL A 118 17.34 8.66 3.08
C VAL A 118 16.84 7.45 2.30
N SER A 119 15.73 6.88 2.75
CA SER A 119 15.06 5.72 2.17
C SER A 119 13.68 6.12 1.66
N PRO A 120 13.09 5.41 0.69
CA PRO A 120 11.64 5.37 0.55
C PRO A 120 11.02 5.04 1.92
N GLY A 121 9.84 5.60 2.19
CA GLY A 121 9.03 5.20 3.31
C GLY A 121 8.79 3.69 3.27
N LEU A 122 8.84 3.04 4.43
CA LEU A 122 8.62 1.60 4.49
C LEU A 122 7.14 1.30 4.20
N ILE A 123 6.89 0.13 3.62
CA ILE A 123 5.53 -0.35 3.33
C ILE A 123 5.34 -1.65 4.10
N ASN A 124 4.26 -1.72 4.88
CA ASN A 124 3.82 -2.95 5.52
C ASN A 124 2.80 -3.64 4.61
N SER A 125 3.21 -4.65 3.86
CA SER A 125 2.33 -5.25 2.84
C SER A 125 1.23 -6.12 3.41
N HIS A 126 1.18 -6.36 4.73
CA HIS A 126 0.11 -7.12 5.35
C HIS A 126 -0.02 -6.88 6.87
N ASP A 127 -1.19 -6.44 7.32
CA ASP A 127 -1.63 -6.47 8.72
C ASP A 127 -3.16 -6.71 8.84
N HIS A 128 -3.65 -7.12 10.01
CA HIS A 128 -5.07 -7.15 10.42
C HIS A 128 -5.30 -6.16 11.56
N ILE A 129 -5.24 -4.87 11.25
CA ILE A 129 -5.16 -3.79 12.25
C ILE A 129 -6.43 -3.63 13.08
N SER A 130 -7.55 -4.14 12.58
CA SER A 130 -8.82 -4.23 13.32
C SER A 130 -8.74 -5.12 14.57
N PHE A 131 -7.67 -5.93 14.70
CA PHE A 131 -7.38 -6.75 15.88
C PHE A 131 -6.37 -6.12 16.84
N ALA A 132 -5.98 -4.86 16.64
CA ALA A 132 -4.98 -4.16 17.46
C ALA A 132 -5.33 -4.04 18.96
N ASN A 133 -6.59 -4.32 19.35
CA ASN A 133 -7.01 -4.41 20.75
C ASN A 133 -6.75 -5.78 21.39
N THR A 134 -6.24 -6.75 20.63
CA THR A 134 -5.81 -8.06 21.13
C THR A 134 -4.30 -8.02 21.41
N PRO A 135 -3.86 -8.13 22.69
CA PRO A 135 -2.44 -8.03 23.04
C PRO A 135 -1.66 -9.26 22.57
N PRO A 136 -0.32 -9.13 22.40
CA PRO A 136 0.55 -10.27 22.18
C PRO A 136 0.43 -11.29 23.32
N ARG A 137 0.36 -12.56 22.93
CA ARG A 137 0.16 -13.68 23.86
C ARG A 137 1.48 -14.20 24.42
N SER A 138 1.42 -15.01 25.48
CA SER A 138 2.58 -15.82 25.87
C SER A 138 2.81 -16.93 24.85
N HIS A 139 4.05 -17.07 24.37
CA HIS A 139 4.40 -17.97 23.26
C HIS A 139 4.38 -19.46 23.60
N GLY A 140 4.33 -19.81 24.89
CA GLY A 140 4.22 -21.20 25.38
C GLY A 140 5.11 -22.19 24.64
N THR A 141 4.66 -23.44 24.54
CA THR A 141 5.28 -24.48 23.70
C THR A 141 4.34 -24.98 22.60
N GLU A 142 3.10 -24.48 22.55
CA GLU A 142 2.11 -24.92 21.58
C GLU A 142 2.36 -24.29 20.22
N ARG A 143 2.42 -25.14 19.19
CA ARG A 143 2.47 -24.76 17.78
C ARG A 143 1.34 -25.47 17.04
N TYR A 144 0.88 -24.83 15.97
CA TYR A 144 -0.27 -25.29 15.17
C TYR A 144 0.22 -25.92 13.87
N GLU A 145 -0.61 -26.74 13.23
CA GLU A 145 -0.31 -27.25 11.89
C GLU A 145 -1.02 -26.48 10.78
N HIS A 146 -2.15 -25.82 11.10
CA HIS A 146 -2.96 -25.06 10.15
C HIS A 146 -3.66 -23.89 10.85
N ARG A 147 -3.91 -22.79 10.11
CA ARG A 147 -4.63 -21.62 10.63
C ARG A 147 -5.96 -21.87 11.36
N HIS A 148 -6.70 -22.92 11.02
CA HIS A 148 -7.97 -23.23 11.68
C HIS A 148 -7.80 -23.82 13.08
N ASP A 149 -6.64 -24.40 13.40
CA ASP A 149 -6.36 -24.95 14.73
C ASP A 149 -6.40 -23.87 15.79
N TRP A 150 -5.67 -22.77 15.58
CA TRP A 150 -5.65 -21.67 16.53
C TRP A 150 -6.92 -20.81 16.46
N ARG A 151 -7.58 -20.72 15.30
CA ARG A 151 -8.83 -19.92 15.20
C ARG A 151 -10.05 -20.57 15.82
N LYS A 152 -10.16 -21.88 15.66
CA LYS A 152 -11.37 -22.63 16.02
C LYS A 152 -11.12 -23.60 17.17
N GLY A 153 -9.86 -23.85 17.56
CA GLY A 153 -9.50 -24.82 18.59
C GLY A 153 -9.68 -26.25 18.09
N LEU A 154 -9.27 -26.53 16.85
CA LEU A 154 -9.45 -27.84 16.21
C LEU A 154 -8.25 -28.76 16.52
N ARG A 155 -8.41 -30.05 16.26
CA ARG A 155 -7.35 -31.08 16.45
C ARG A 155 -6.71 -31.12 17.84
N GLY A 156 -7.44 -30.66 18.87
CA GLY A 156 -6.96 -30.63 20.25
C GLY A 156 -6.16 -29.39 20.61
N HIS A 157 -6.08 -28.40 19.71
CA HIS A 157 -5.37 -27.16 19.93
C HIS A 157 -6.16 -26.12 20.73
N THR A 158 -5.42 -25.23 21.40
CA THR A 158 -5.97 -24.07 22.08
C THR A 158 -6.40 -23.01 21.08
N LYS A 159 -7.70 -22.67 21.11
CA LYS A 159 -8.22 -21.51 20.39
C LYS A 159 -7.63 -20.21 20.93
N ILE A 160 -7.00 -19.41 20.08
CA ILE A 160 -6.63 -18.03 20.37
C ILE A 160 -7.90 -17.18 20.32
N LYS A 161 -8.17 -16.50 21.45
CA LYS A 161 -9.30 -15.58 21.57
C LYS A 161 -8.86 -14.21 21.05
N THR A 162 -9.58 -13.72 20.06
CA THR A 162 -9.29 -12.46 19.40
C THR A 162 -10.56 -11.65 19.26
N ASP A 163 -10.40 -10.33 19.22
CA ASP A 163 -11.45 -9.38 18.95
C ASP A 163 -11.01 -8.50 17.78
N GLY A 164 -11.80 -8.51 16.70
CA GLY A 164 -11.53 -7.76 15.47
C GLY A 164 -12.30 -6.44 15.40
N THR A 165 -12.67 -5.89 16.55
CA THR A 165 -13.45 -4.65 16.65
C THR A 165 -12.68 -3.54 17.38
N ALA A 166 -11.38 -3.44 17.15
CA ALA A 166 -10.52 -2.42 17.73
C ALA A 166 -11.12 -1.01 17.54
N PRO A 167 -11.26 -0.21 18.62
CA PRO A 167 -11.68 1.18 18.50
C PRO A 167 -10.73 1.99 17.64
N ALA A 168 -11.22 3.05 16.99
CA ALA A 168 -10.41 3.88 16.09
C ALA A 168 -9.12 4.42 16.73
N ALA A 169 -9.16 4.82 18.02
CA ALA A 169 -7.96 5.26 18.74
C ALA A 169 -6.91 4.14 18.91
N THR A 170 -7.35 2.89 19.08
CA THR A 170 -6.47 1.72 19.17
C THR A 170 -5.88 1.33 17.82
N VAL A 171 -6.66 1.44 16.74
CA VAL A 171 -6.14 1.30 15.37
C VAL A 171 -5.06 2.37 15.09
N LYS A 172 -5.34 3.64 15.42
CA LYS A 172 -4.35 4.73 15.31
C LYS A 172 -3.09 4.49 16.15
N ALA A 173 -3.20 3.81 17.29
CA ALA A 173 -2.03 3.42 18.07
C ALA A 173 -1.14 2.40 17.32
N ALA A 174 -1.74 1.45 16.61
CA ALA A 174 -0.98 0.52 15.76
C ALA A 174 -0.35 1.25 14.55
N GLU A 175 -1.09 2.13 13.88
CA GLU A 175 -0.54 2.97 12.80
C GLU A 175 0.61 3.86 13.28
N LEU A 176 0.51 4.41 14.50
CA LEU A 176 1.59 5.19 15.10
C LEU A 176 2.85 4.34 15.32
N ARG A 177 2.73 3.07 15.72
CA ARG A 177 3.88 2.16 15.82
C ARG A 177 4.55 1.94 14.46
N PHE A 178 3.76 1.82 13.39
CA PHE A 178 4.26 1.70 12.01
C PHE A 178 4.98 2.98 11.59
N LEU A 179 4.33 4.13 11.76
CA LEU A 179 4.89 5.45 11.44
C LEU A 179 6.23 5.70 12.15
N MET A 180 6.30 5.36 13.43
CA MET A 180 7.50 5.49 14.25
C MET A 180 8.67 4.60 13.80
N SER A 181 8.41 3.57 12.98
CA SER A 181 9.44 2.74 12.35
C SER A 181 9.81 3.17 10.93
N GLY A 182 9.27 4.31 10.45
CA GLY A 182 9.50 4.81 9.09
C GLY A 182 8.48 4.32 8.05
N THR A 183 7.42 3.63 8.47
CA THR A 183 6.36 3.16 7.57
C THR A 183 5.44 4.30 7.16
N THR A 184 5.19 4.47 5.87
CA THR A 184 4.28 5.50 5.33
C THR A 184 2.98 4.91 4.77
N ALA A 185 2.98 3.62 4.44
CA ALA A 185 1.83 2.93 3.86
C ALA A 185 1.71 1.49 4.35
N ALA A 186 0.48 0.95 4.35
CA ALA A 186 0.22 -0.43 4.73
C ALA A 186 -1.05 -1.00 4.06
N ALA A 187 -1.08 -2.31 3.85
CA ALA A 187 -2.30 -3.07 3.58
C ALA A 187 -2.74 -3.73 4.89
N SER A 188 -3.65 -3.07 5.62
CA SER A 188 -3.89 -3.33 7.06
C SER A 188 -5.30 -3.85 7.38
N ALA A 189 -6.18 -3.96 6.38
CA ALA A 189 -7.57 -4.42 6.52
C ALA A 189 -8.36 -3.70 7.65
N GLY A 190 -8.52 -2.37 7.53
CA GLY A 190 -9.37 -1.58 8.43
C GLY A 190 -8.72 -0.36 9.08
N GLY A 191 -7.67 0.20 8.46
CA GLY A 191 -6.97 1.36 9.02
C GLY A 191 -7.76 2.66 8.96
N GLN A 192 -7.26 3.67 9.68
CA GLN A 192 -7.87 4.99 9.82
C GLN A 192 -7.21 6.00 8.89
N PRO A 193 -7.88 7.13 8.57
CA PRO A 193 -7.19 8.26 7.95
C PRO A 193 -6.16 8.88 8.92
N GLY A 194 -5.28 9.72 8.37
CA GLY A 194 -4.39 10.58 9.16
C GLY A 194 -2.93 10.15 9.15
N LEU A 195 -2.58 9.06 9.84
CA LEU A 195 -1.18 8.71 10.16
C LEU A 195 -0.42 8.03 9.02
N ILE A 196 -0.89 6.90 8.52
CA ILE A 196 -0.28 6.21 7.36
C ILE A 196 -1.31 6.02 6.25
N ARG A 197 -0.83 5.72 5.04
CA ARG A 197 -1.70 5.41 3.90
C ARG A 197 -2.18 3.96 3.99
N ASN A 198 -3.48 3.77 4.14
CA ASN A 198 -4.08 2.42 4.11
C ASN A 198 -4.49 2.07 2.68
N LEU A 199 -3.75 1.15 2.07
CA LEU A 199 -3.82 0.84 0.64
C LEU A 199 -4.99 -0.08 0.27
N ASP A 200 -5.58 -0.76 1.25
CA ASP A 200 -6.60 -1.80 1.08
C ASP A 200 -7.94 -1.48 1.76
N SER A 201 -8.12 -0.25 2.23
CA SER A 201 -9.29 0.15 3.04
C SER A 201 -10.31 0.95 2.21
N THR A 202 -9.96 2.12 1.70
CA THR A 202 -10.84 2.93 0.82
C THR A 202 -10.05 3.69 -0.24
N ALA A 203 -10.67 3.98 -1.39
CA ALA A 203 -10.03 4.78 -2.43
C ALA A 203 -9.67 6.21 -1.97
N ALA A 204 -10.42 6.77 -1.01
CA ALA A 204 -10.11 8.07 -0.43
C ALA A 204 -8.79 8.06 0.36
N GLN A 205 -8.48 6.94 1.03
CA GLN A 205 -7.24 6.76 1.76
C GLN A 205 -6.02 6.57 0.85
N LEU A 206 -6.19 6.38 -0.47
CA LEU A 206 -5.09 6.46 -1.43
C LEU A 206 -4.62 7.89 -1.68
N GLU A 207 -5.35 8.91 -1.22
CA GLU A 207 -4.97 10.32 -1.34
C GLU A 207 -4.70 10.76 -2.80
N GLY A 208 -5.37 10.12 -3.76
CA GLY A 208 -5.23 10.44 -5.19
C GLY A 208 -4.09 9.71 -5.91
N LEU A 209 -3.42 8.75 -5.27
CA LEU A 209 -2.48 7.85 -5.95
C LEU A 209 -3.17 7.10 -7.09
N ARG A 210 -2.45 6.93 -8.20
CA ARG A 210 -2.98 6.48 -9.49
C ARG A 210 -2.91 4.95 -9.64
N PHE A 211 -3.48 4.23 -8.69
CA PHE A 211 -3.70 2.78 -8.79
C PHE A 211 -4.96 2.41 -7.99
N LYS A 212 -5.52 1.24 -8.25
CA LYS A 212 -6.70 0.74 -7.53
C LYS A 212 -6.32 0.28 -6.14
N ILE A 213 -7.28 0.34 -5.22
CA ILE A 213 -7.09 -0.20 -3.87
C ILE A 213 -6.64 -1.66 -3.93
N ALA A 214 -5.73 -2.01 -3.03
CA ALA A 214 -5.36 -3.39 -2.79
C ALA A 214 -6.52 -4.15 -2.15
N ASN A 215 -6.52 -5.48 -2.24
CA ASN A 215 -7.51 -6.32 -1.58
C ASN A 215 -6.86 -7.40 -0.72
N SER A 216 -6.91 -7.21 0.59
CA SER A 216 -6.48 -8.22 1.58
C SER A 216 -7.57 -9.28 1.76
N GLN A 217 -7.43 -10.41 1.07
CA GLN A 217 -8.41 -11.51 1.09
C GLN A 217 -8.00 -12.60 2.08
N THR A 218 -8.65 -12.65 3.25
CA THR A 218 -8.38 -13.68 4.25
C THR A 218 -8.90 -15.08 3.87
N PHE A 219 -10.00 -15.16 3.11
CA PHE A 219 -10.66 -16.45 2.77
C PHE A 219 -10.96 -16.57 1.28
N PRO A 220 -9.92 -16.73 0.44
CA PRO A 220 -10.15 -16.90 -0.98
C PRO A 220 -10.87 -18.23 -1.30
N LEU A 221 -10.73 -19.24 -0.44
CA LEU A 221 -11.42 -20.54 -0.52
C LEU A 221 -12.80 -20.56 0.17
N LYS A 222 -13.24 -19.42 0.75
CA LYS A 222 -14.51 -19.27 1.49
C LYS A 222 -14.68 -20.23 2.68
N ASP A 223 -13.59 -20.68 3.26
CA ASP A 223 -13.51 -21.69 4.32
C ASP A 223 -13.56 -21.13 5.76
N SER A 224 -14.02 -19.87 5.93
CA SER A 224 -14.02 -19.18 7.24
C SER A 224 -14.80 -19.91 8.36
N SER A 225 -15.77 -20.75 7.99
CA SER A 225 -16.56 -21.56 8.91
C SER A 225 -15.79 -22.76 9.47
N ALA A 226 -14.81 -23.28 8.71
CA ALA A 226 -14.10 -24.52 8.94
C ALA A 226 -15.02 -25.76 9.09
N THR A 227 -16.19 -25.76 8.43
CA THR A 227 -17.18 -26.84 8.58
C THR A 227 -16.70 -28.19 8.04
N ASN A 228 -15.92 -28.18 6.95
CA ASN A 228 -15.39 -29.37 6.28
C ASN A 228 -13.89 -29.57 6.56
N PHE A 229 -13.44 -29.23 7.77
CA PHE A 229 -12.02 -29.31 8.15
C PHE A 229 -11.68 -30.67 8.81
N PRO A 230 -10.52 -31.29 8.48
CA PRO A 230 -9.57 -30.89 7.45
C PRO A 230 -10.12 -31.16 6.04
N PRO A 231 -9.83 -30.29 5.06
CA PRO A 231 -10.22 -30.52 3.67
C PRO A 231 -9.48 -31.73 3.09
N THR A 232 -10.15 -32.47 2.21
CA THR A 232 -9.59 -33.67 1.55
C THR A 232 -9.50 -33.55 0.04
N SER A 233 -10.17 -32.56 -0.55
CA SER A 233 -10.08 -32.20 -1.96
C SER A 233 -10.59 -30.78 -2.18
N CYS A 234 -10.43 -30.25 -3.40
CA CYS A 234 -10.98 -28.95 -3.75
C CYS A 234 -12.49 -28.84 -3.62
N ALA A 235 -13.22 -29.95 -3.65
CA ALA A 235 -14.66 -30.00 -3.42
C ALA A 235 -15.04 -29.84 -1.93
N SER A 236 -14.07 -29.90 -1.00
CA SER A 236 -14.30 -29.61 0.42
C SER A 236 -14.56 -28.12 0.69
N PHE A 237 -14.13 -27.24 -0.23
CA PHE A 237 -14.30 -25.79 -0.14
C PHE A 237 -15.63 -25.34 -0.77
N ASP A 238 -16.15 -24.17 -0.35
CA ASP A 238 -17.47 -23.69 -0.77
C ASP A 238 -17.49 -23.24 -2.25
N THR A 239 -18.64 -23.33 -2.92
CA THR A 239 -18.79 -23.07 -4.37
C THR A 239 -18.55 -21.62 -4.83
N GLY A 240 -18.22 -20.71 -3.93
CA GLY A 240 -17.98 -19.29 -4.19
C GLY A 240 -16.52 -18.87 -4.05
N ARG A 241 -15.57 -19.80 -4.22
CA ARG A 241 -14.12 -19.51 -4.18
C ARG A 241 -13.78 -18.38 -5.15
N ASP A 242 -12.77 -17.60 -4.78
CA ASP A 242 -12.32 -16.52 -5.62
C ASP A 242 -11.73 -17.04 -6.92
N THR A 243 -11.98 -16.29 -7.98
CA THR A 243 -11.54 -16.61 -9.34
C THR A 243 -10.48 -15.63 -9.79
N GLN A 244 -9.76 -15.98 -10.85
CA GLN A 244 -8.83 -15.08 -11.53
C GLN A 244 -9.49 -13.73 -11.87
N ALA A 245 -10.74 -13.76 -12.36
CA ALA A 245 -11.52 -12.57 -12.69
C ALA A 245 -11.87 -11.71 -11.45
N THR A 246 -11.88 -12.29 -10.25
CA THR A 246 -12.07 -11.54 -9.01
C THR A 246 -10.79 -10.83 -8.61
N ALA A 247 -9.64 -11.51 -8.70
CA ALA A 247 -8.33 -10.91 -8.43
C ALA A 247 -7.99 -9.77 -9.41
N GLN A 248 -8.29 -9.93 -10.70
CA GLN A 248 -8.03 -8.94 -11.77
C GLN A 248 -8.78 -7.61 -11.64
N LYS A 249 -9.70 -7.48 -10.67
CA LYS A 249 -10.37 -6.20 -10.38
C LYS A 249 -9.46 -5.23 -9.65
N PHE A 250 -8.42 -5.73 -8.99
CA PHE A 250 -7.51 -4.96 -8.15
C PHE A 250 -6.12 -4.91 -8.81
N ASP A 251 -5.36 -3.88 -8.48
CA ASP A 251 -3.97 -3.77 -8.94
C ASP A 251 -3.01 -4.53 -7.98
N GLY A 252 -3.45 -4.79 -6.73
CA GLY A 252 -2.85 -5.74 -5.80
C GLY A 252 -3.92 -6.60 -5.12
N TYR A 253 -3.78 -7.93 -5.19
CA TYR A 253 -4.66 -8.91 -4.58
C TYR A 253 -3.87 -9.79 -3.62
N LEU A 254 -4.19 -9.73 -2.33
CA LEU A 254 -3.37 -10.30 -1.25
C LEU A 254 -4.12 -11.42 -0.52
N PRO A 255 -4.18 -12.63 -1.09
CA PRO A 255 -4.86 -13.76 -0.48
C PRO A 255 -3.99 -14.45 0.58
N HIS A 256 -4.60 -14.91 1.68
CA HIS A 256 -3.96 -15.90 2.54
C HIS A 256 -4.07 -17.27 1.88
N ILE A 257 -2.93 -17.89 1.59
CA ILE A 257 -2.86 -19.23 1.00
C ILE A 257 -1.71 -19.98 1.66
N ALA A 258 -1.95 -21.25 2.00
CA ALA A 258 -0.98 -22.17 2.55
C ALA A 258 -0.37 -21.68 3.88
N GLU A 259 -1.23 -21.18 4.79
CA GLU A 259 -0.85 -20.74 6.13
C GLU A 259 -0.85 -21.92 7.13
N GLY A 260 0.29 -22.60 7.23
CA GLY A 260 0.48 -23.81 8.02
C GLY A 260 1.58 -24.72 7.46
N ILE A 261 1.67 -25.96 7.94
CA ILE A 261 2.75 -26.90 7.62
C ILE A 261 2.26 -28.31 7.23
N ASP A 262 0.96 -28.50 7.03
CA ASP A 262 0.39 -29.83 6.78
C ASP A 262 -0.24 -29.98 5.38
N GLU A 263 -0.68 -31.19 5.07
CA GLU A 263 -1.33 -31.50 3.78
C GLU A 263 -2.64 -30.74 3.56
N ALA A 264 -3.38 -30.41 4.63
CA ALA A 264 -4.58 -29.57 4.52
C ALA A 264 -4.23 -28.15 4.05
N THR A 265 -3.09 -27.64 4.52
CA THR A 265 -2.51 -26.36 4.11
C THR A 265 -2.01 -26.43 2.66
N HIS A 266 -1.28 -27.48 2.27
CA HIS A 266 -0.82 -27.68 0.89
C HIS A 266 -1.99 -27.79 -0.11
N LEU A 267 -3.10 -28.39 0.31
CA LEU A 267 -4.30 -28.45 -0.52
C LEU A 267 -4.88 -27.06 -0.86
N GLU A 268 -4.66 -26.04 -0.02
CA GLU A 268 -5.11 -24.67 -0.31
C GLU A 268 -4.50 -24.17 -1.63
N ILE A 269 -3.18 -24.30 -1.82
CA ILE A 269 -2.51 -23.89 -3.07
C ILE A 269 -2.89 -24.77 -4.26
N ALA A 270 -3.02 -26.08 -4.06
CA ALA A 270 -3.40 -26.99 -5.14
C ALA A 270 -4.77 -26.61 -5.73
N CYS A 271 -5.67 -26.11 -4.89
CA CYS A 271 -7.01 -25.67 -5.26
C CYS A 271 -7.11 -24.24 -5.79
N GLN A 272 -6.02 -23.48 -5.73
CA GLN A 272 -5.92 -22.08 -6.18
C GLN A 272 -4.82 -21.89 -7.23
N SER A 273 -4.34 -22.99 -7.80
CA SER A 273 -3.41 -23.04 -8.91
C SER A 273 -4.02 -23.87 -10.04
N ASP A 274 -3.29 -24.00 -11.14
CA ASP A 274 -3.65 -24.86 -12.27
C ASP A 274 -3.72 -26.36 -11.92
N ALA A 275 -3.17 -26.77 -10.77
CA ALA A 275 -3.13 -28.18 -10.33
C ALA A 275 -4.52 -28.80 -10.15
N ALA A 276 -5.55 -28.00 -9.86
CA ALA A 276 -6.93 -28.46 -9.74
C ALA A 276 -7.59 -28.81 -11.10
N GLY A 277 -6.93 -28.54 -12.23
CA GLY A 277 -7.49 -28.73 -13.57
C GLY A 277 -8.62 -27.75 -13.93
N ASP A 278 -8.82 -26.71 -13.10
CA ASP A 278 -9.78 -25.63 -13.32
C ASP A 278 -9.05 -24.28 -13.29
N PRO A 279 -8.68 -23.72 -14.45
CA PRO A 279 -7.90 -22.48 -14.52
C PRO A 279 -8.66 -21.26 -14.00
N THR A 280 -9.99 -21.34 -13.84
CA THR A 280 -10.78 -20.20 -13.34
C THR A 280 -10.41 -19.81 -11.91
N HIS A 281 -9.91 -20.76 -11.12
CA HIS A 281 -9.48 -20.57 -9.74
C HIS A 281 -7.96 -20.43 -9.59
N ASN A 282 -7.21 -20.37 -10.70
CA ASN A 282 -5.78 -20.07 -10.62
C ASN A 282 -5.58 -18.61 -10.20
N LEU A 283 -5.13 -18.41 -8.97
CA LEU A 283 -4.82 -17.10 -8.39
C LEU A 283 -3.33 -16.76 -8.47
N LEU A 284 -2.47 -17.66 -8.95
CA LEU A 284 -1.04 -17.41 -9.15
C LEU A 284 -0.83 -16.64 -10.46
N ILE A 285 -1.06 -15.34 -10.38
CA ILE A 285 -1.05 -14.38 -11.49
C ILE A 285 -0.38 -13.08 -11.03
N ARG A 286 -0.03 -12.22 -11.98
CA ARG A 286 0.84 -11.05 -11.78
C ARG A 286 0.44 -10.14 -10.63
N GLN A 287 -0.84 -9.78 -10.51
CA GLN A 287 -1.29 -8.87 -9.45
C GLN A 287 -1.47 -9.53 -8.06
N THR A 288 -1.14 -10.82 -7.92
CA THR A 288 -1.31 -11.54 -6.65
C THR A 288 -0.04 -11.49 -5.81
N ALA A 289 -0.19 -11.22 -4.52
CA ALA A 289 0.85 -11.40 -3.52
C ALA A 289 0.34 -12.32 -2.39
N VAL A 290 0.79 -13.57 -2.38
CA VAL A 290 0.32 -14.58 -1.43
C VAL A 290 0.86 -14.29 -0.04
N ILE A 291 -0.03 -14.17 0.94
CA ILE A 291 0.33 -13.97 2.34
C ILE A 291 0.69 -15.31 2.97
N HIS A 292 1.80 -15.32 3.73
CA HIS A 292 2.41 -16.45 4.44
C HIS A 292 3.10 -17.47 3.55
N GLY A 293 2.39 -18.22 2.72
CA GLY A 293 2.99 -19.20 1.81
C GLY A 293 3.93 -20.23 2.48
N VAL A 294 3.54 -20.76 3.64
CA VAL A 294 4.39 -21.65 4.46
C VAL A 294 4.34 -23.10 3.95
N GLY A 295 3.14 -23.61 3.67
CA GLY A 295 2.89 -25.01 3.33
C GLY A 295 3.11 -25.35 1.85
N LEU A 296 4.20 -24.88 1.26
CA LEU A 296 4.51 -24.99 -0.17
C LEU A 296 5.75 -25.85 -0.44
N ARG A 297 5.80 -26.47 -1.64
CA ARG A 297 6.96 -27.22 -2.18
C ARG A 297 7.58 -26.46 -3.36
N ALA A 298 8.80 -26.82 -3.80
CA ALA A 298 9.51 -26.14 -4.88
C ALA A 298 8.69 -26.04 -6.19
N ASP A 299 7.97 -27.11 -6.56
CA ASP A 299 7.09 -27.11 -7.73
C ASP A 299 5.94 -26.09 -7.65
N ASP A 300 5.41 -25.84 -6.45
CA ASP A 300 4.36 -24.83 -6.26
C ASP A 300 4.96 -23.42 -6.33
N ILE A 301 6.11 -23.23 -5.69
CA ILE A 301 6.85 -21.95 -5.68
C ILE A 301 7.27 -21.58 -7.11
N LYS A 302 7.66 -22.55 -7.95
CA LYS A 302 7.97 -22.30 -9.35
C LYS A 302 6.81 -21.60 -10.09
N LYS A 303 5.56 -21.95 -9.77
CA LYS A 303 4.38 -21.35 -10.38
C LYS A 303 4.21 -19.88 -10.01
N PHE A 304 4.74 -19.44 -8.86
CA PHE A 304 4.76 -18.04 -8.50
C PHE A 304 5.59 -17.25 -9.50
N ARG A 305 6.78 -17.75 -9.85
CA ARG A 305 7.62 -17.13 -10.89
C ARG A 305 6.91 -17.11 -12.24
N ASP A 306 6.36 -18.24 -12.66
CA ASP A 306 5.69 -18.35 -13.97
C ASP A 306 4.47 -17.41 -14.06
N GLY A 307 3.80 -17.16 -12.93
CA GLY A 307 2.68 -16.24 -12.82
C GLY A 307 3.03 -14.80 -12.42
N GLN A 308 4.32 -14.46 -12.19
CA GLN A 308 4.77 -13.21 -11.56
C GLN A 308 4.05 -12.89 -10.22
N THR A 309 3.67 -13.92 -9.46
CA THR A 309 3.08 -13.77 -8.12
C THR A 309 4.16 -13.50 -7.09
N ALA A 310 3.92 -12.55 -6.19
CA ALA A 310 4.81 -12.26 -5.07
C ALA A 310 4.46 -13.08 -3.82
N LEU A 311 5.41 -13.18 -2.89
CA LEU A 311 5.19 -13.65 -1.52
C LEU A 311 5.15 -12.45 -0.57
N VAL A 312 4.15 -12.40 0.33
CA VAL A 312 4.19 -11.57 1.54
C VAL A 312 4.56 -12.46 2.72
N TRP A 313 5.80 -12.34 3.15
CA TRP A 313 6.39 -13.11 4.25
C TRP A 313 6.17 -12.40 5.58
N SER A 314 5.59 -13.12 6.55
CA SER A 314 5.36 -12.63 7.91
C SER A 314 6.11 -13.51 8.90
N PRO A 315 7.46 -13.43 8.93
CA PRO A 315 8.31 -14.37 9.64
C PRO A 315 7.92 -14.54 11.10
N ARG A 316 7.69 -13.43 11.82
CA ARG A 316 7.43 -13.51 13.26
C ARG A 316 6.11 -14.23 13.55
N SER A 317 5.06 -13.90 12.79
CA SER A 317 3.75 -14.56 12.95
C SER A 317 3.82 -16.04 12.58
N ASN A 318 4.51 -16.38 11.50
CA ASN A 318 4.69 -17.77 11.12
C ASN A 318 5.43 -18.57 12.20
N VAL A 319 6.55 -18.05 12.69
CA VAL A 319 7.34 -18.71 13.74
C VAL A 319 6.57 -18.85 15.05
N ASP A 320 5.85 -17.81 15.50
CA ASP A 320 5.07 -17.88 16.73
C ASP A 320 3.94 -18.92 16.67
N LEU A 321 3.23 -18.97 15.54
CA LEU A 321 2.07 -19.86 15.37
C LEU A 321 2.49 -21.29 15.03
N TYR A 322 3.38 -21.47 14.06
CA TYR A 322 3.67 -22.77 13.46
C TYR A 322 5.01 -23.36 13.91
N GLY A 323 5.87 -22.54 14.51
CA GLY A 323 7.26 -22.90 14.82
C GLY A 323 8.15 -22.88 13.59
N ASN A 324 7.58 -22.62 12.42
CA ASN A 324 8.20 -22.70 11.10
C ASN A 324 7.81 -21.45 10.30
N THR A 325 8.45 -21.22 9.15
CA THR A 325 8.16 -20.10 8.27
C THR A 325 8.26 -20.50 6.79
N ALA A 326 7.92 -19.60 5.88
CA ALA A 326 8.06 -19.85 4.46
C ALA A 326 9.51 -20.20 4.10
N ALA A 327 9.70 -21.13 3.16
CA ALA A 327 11.01 -21.54 2.67
C ALA A 327 11.63 -20.45 1.76
N VAL A 328 11.85 -19.25 2.30
CA VAL A 328 12.14 -18.02 1.55
C VAL A 328 13.41 -18.10 0.70
N VAL A 329 14.38 -18.95 1.06
CA VAL A 329 15.56 -19.21 0.23
C VAL A 329 15.17 -19.92 -1.07
N THR A 330 14.28 -20.92 -1.01
CA THR A 330 13.71 -21.57 -2.21
C THR A 330 12.92 -20.58 -3.07
N TYR A 331 12.14 -19.68 -2.46
CA TYR A 331 11.44 -18.61 -3.20
C TYR A 331 12.41 -17.71 -3.97
N ASP A 332 13.48 -17.28 -3.32
CA ASP A 332 14.48 -16.40 -3.92
C ASP A 332 15.28 -17.11 -5.03
N ASN A 333 15.69 -18.36 -4.82
CA ASN A 333 16.37 -19.18 -5.84
C ASN A 333 15.48 -19.43 -7.07
N LEU A 334 14.16 -19.46 -6.88
CA LEU A 334 13.17 -19.54 -7.97
C LEU A 334 12.75 -18.15 -8.51
N GLY A 335 13.40 -17.07 -8.07
CA GLY A 335 13.23 -15.73 -8.61
C GLY A 335 11.87 -15.10 -8.28
N VAL A 336 11.27 -15.48 -7.15
CA VAL A 336 10.00 -14.94 -6.67
C VAL A 336 10.27 -13.69 -5.84
N GLN A 337 9.55 -12.60 -6.13
CA GLN A 337 9.61 -11.40 -5.30
C GLN A 337 9.04 -11.66 -3.89
N ILE A 338 9.78 -11.23 -2.88
CA ILE A 338 9.39 -11.35 -1.48
C ILE A 338 9.21 -9.94 -0.89
N ALA A 339 8.08 -9.73 -0.23
CA ALA A 339 7.77 -8.56 0.59
C ALA A 339 7.56 -8.97 2.05
N LEU A 340 7.71 -8.05 3.01
CA LEU A 340 7.44 -8.31 4.42
C LEU A 340 6.10 -7.69 4.88
N GLY A 341 5.39 -8.43 5.73
CA GLY A 341 4.20 -7.94 6.43
C GLY A 341 4.19 -8.36 7.89
N THR A 342 3.65 -7.51 8.78
CA THR A 342 3.57 -7.80 10.22
C THR A 342 2.47 -8.79 10.60
N ASP A 343 1.51 -9.03 9.72
CA ASP A 343 0.32 -9.86 9.92
C ASP A 343 -0.65 -9.33 10.97
N TRP A 344 -0.30 -9.33 12.27
CA TRP A 344 -1.18 -8.81 13.32
C TRP A 344 -0.53 -8.83 14.68
N LEU A 345 -1.02 -8.00 15.61
CA LEU A 345 -0.42 -7.85 16.93
C LEU A 345 -0.29 -9.15 17.78
N PRO A 346 -1.24 -10.10 17.77
CA PRO A 346 -1.17 -11.28 18.66
C PRO A 346 0.05 -12.19 18.47
N SER A 347 0.54 -12.36 17.23
CA SER A 347 1.68 -13.24 16.88
C SER A 347 2.71 -12.58 15.97
N GLY A 348 2.42 -11.42 15.39
CA GLY A 348 3.31 -10.68 14.51
C GLY A 348 4.12 -9.59 15.20
N SER A 349 4.90 -8.83 14.41
CA SER A 349 5.64 -7.69 14.95
C SER A 349 4.74 -6.48 15.15
N MET A 350 5.09 -5.66 16.15
CA MET A 350 4.37 -4.42 16.41
C MET A 350 4.60 -3.33 15.35
N ASN A 351 5.65 -3.46 14.54
CA ASN A 351 6.02 -2.56 13.45
C ASN A 351 7.09 -3.16 12.52
N MET A 352 7.41 -2.45 11.43
CA MET A 352 8.32 -2.94 10.39
C MET A 352 9.78 -3.03 10.84
N SER A 353 10.27 -2.16 11.73
CA SER A 353 11.64 -2.29 12.27
C SER A 353 11.85 -3.61 13.01
N ARG A 354 10.80 -4.10 13.69
CA ARG A 354 10.83 -5.35 14.45
C ARG A 354 10.61 -6.58 13.57
N GLU A 355 9.86 -6.44 12.47
CA GLU A 355 9.70 -7.49 11.45
C GLU A 355 10.99 -7.65 10.64
N LEU A 356 11.61 -6.54 10.21
CA LEU A 356 12.93 -6.54 9.55
C LEU A 356 14.00 -7.18 10.42
N LYS A 357 14.05 -6.82 11.70
CA LYS A 357 14.99 -7.46 12.63
C LYS A 357 14.73 -8.96 12.72
N CYS A 358 13.47 -9.40 12.70
CA CYS A 358 13.15 -10.82 12.70
C CYS A 358 13.65 -11.52 11.43
N ALA A 359 13.36 -10.95 10.25
CA ALA A 359 13.84 -11.46 8.98
C ALA A 359 15.37 -11.52 8.90
N ASP A 360 16.08 -10.49 9.39
CA ASP A 360 17.54 -10.42 9.42
C ASP A 360 18.16 -11.42 10.41
N ASP A 361 17.57 -11.57 11.61
CA ASP A 361 18.02 -12.57 12.59
C ASP A 361 17.81 -14.00 12.05
N LEU A 362 16.68 -14.26 11.40
CA LEU A 362 16.41 -15.52 10.71
C LEU A 362 17.42 -15.77 9.59
N ASN A 363 17.67 -14.77 8.75
CA ASN A 363 18.63 -14.87 7.65
C ASN A 363 20.04 -15.23 8.14
N LYS A 364 20.53 -14.56 9.17
CA LYS A 364 21.88 -14.77 9.72
C LYS A 364 22.04 -16.10 10.45
N THR A 365 20.98 -16.58 11.08
CA THR A 365 21.06 -17.73 12.01
C THR A 365 20.61 -19.03 11.36
N TYR A 366 19.59 -18.96 10.51
CA TYR A 366 18.87 -20.12 9.98
C TYR A 366 19.01 -20.27 8.47
N PHE A 367 19.34 -19.22 7.72
CA PHE A 367 19.35 -19.27 6.24
C PHE A 367 20.74 -19.04 5.64
N GLY A 368 21.81 -19.38 6.36
CA GLY A 368 23.18 -19.26 5.86
C GLY A 368 23.63 -17.83 5.47
N GLY A 369 22.89 -16.79 5.90
CA GLY A 369 23.12 -15.41 5.46
C GLY A 369 22.78 -15.17 3.98
N HIS A 370 21.83 -15.92 3.42
CA HIS A 370 21.42 -15.89 2.02
C HIS A 370 21.08 -14.48 1.51
N PHE A 371 20.25 -13.73 2.25
CA PHE A 371 19.81 -12.40 1.83
C PHE A 371 20.83 -11.32 2.15
N THR A 372 21.10 -10.47 1.17
CA THR A 372 21.87 -9.23 1.39
C THR A 372 21.05 -8.18 2.12
N ASP A 373 21.71 -7.19 2.73
CA ASP A 373 21.04 -6.04 3.34
C ASP A 373 20.14 -5.29 2.33
N LYS A 374 20.58 -5.18 1.07
CA LYS A 374 19.78 -4.57 -0.01
C LYS A 374 18.51 -5.38 -0.27
N ALA A 375 18.60 -6.71 -0.30
CA ALA A 375 17.44 -7.58 -0.50
C ALA A 375 16.42 -7.41 0.63
N LEU A 376 16.86 -7.46 1.90
CA LEU A 376 15.99 -7.24 3.06
C LEU A 376 15.32 -5.85 3.03
N TRP A 377 16.05 -4.81 2.64
CA TRP A 377 15.50 -3.47 2.46
C TRP A 377 14.48 -3.39 1.31
N LYS A 378 14.73 -4.07 0.17
CA LYS A 378 13.77 -4.16 -0.94
C LYS A 378 12.46 -4.84 -0.51
N MET A 379 12.51 -5.83 0.40
CA MET A 379 11.30 -6.50 0.93
C MET A 379 10.33 -5.55 1.65
N VAL A 380 10.78 -4.38 2.12
CA VAL A 380 9.94 -3.39 2.81
C VAL A 380 9.78 -2.08 2.05
N THR A 381 10.28 -2.01 0.82
CA THR A 381 10.21 -0.81 -0.03
C THR A 381 9.69 -1.20 -1.41
N GLN A 382 10.58 -1.47 -2.36
CA GLN A 382 10.24 -1.79 -3.73
C GLN A 382 9.34 -3.02 -3.83
N ASN A 383 9.74 -4.17 -3.30
CA ASN A 383 8.96 -5.41 -3.44
C ASN A 383 7.61 -5.30 -2.72
N ALA A 384 7.58 -4.59 -1.60
CA ALA A 384 6.33 -4.31 -0.89
C ALA A 384 5.39 -3.41 -1.72
N ALA A 385 5.92 -2.46 -2.50
CA ALA A 385 5.12 -1.68 -3.44
C ALA A 385 4.56 -2.55 -4.57
N PHE A 386 5.33 -3.50 -5.12
CA PHE A 386 4.82 -4.46 -6.10
C PHE A 386 3.70 -5.33 -5.51
N ALA A 387 3.91 -5.87 -4.31
CA ALA A 387 2.94 -6.75 -3.64
C ALA A 387 1.56 -6.08 -3.44
N VAL A 388 1.52 -4.76 -3.24
CA VAL A 388 0.28 -3.99 -3.03
C VAL A 388 -0.24 -3.30 -4.31
N GLY A 389 0.41 -3.50 -5.47
CA GLY A 389 0.02 -2.88 -6.74
C GLY A 389 0.44 -1.41 -6.93
N GLY A 390 1.39 -0.94 -6.11
CA GLY A 390 1.92 0.43 -6.08
C GLY A 390 3.25 0.65 -6.81
N GLN A 391 3.71 -0.31 -7.62
CA GLN A 391 5.03 -0.35 -8.26
C GLN A 391 5.38 0.86 -9.13
N TYR A 392 4.39 1.55 -9.71
CA TYR A 392 4.60 2.72 -10.57
C TYR A 392 4.50 4.06 -9.82
N VAL A 393 4.20 4.06 -8.52
CA VAL A 393 3.87 5.28 -7.78
C VAL A 393 4.60 5.44 -6.45
N MET A 394 5.07 4.37 -5.82
CA MET A 394 5.69 4.42 -4.48
C MET A 394 6.78 3.36 -4.27
N GLY A 395 7.46 3.41 -3.11
CA GLY A 395 8.46 2.41 -2.71
C GLY A 395 9.87 2.63 -3.26
N MET A 396 10.10 3.70 -4.02
CA MET A 396 11.39 4.01 -4.66
C MET A 396 11.68 5.51 -4.66
N LEU A 397 12.98 5.88 -4.56
CA LEU A 397 13.44 7.27 -4.72
C LEU A 397 13.66 7.57 -6.21
N LYS A 398 12.58 7.86 -6.93
CA LYS A 398 12.57 8.10 -8.39
C LYS A 398 11.68 9.29 -8.73
N PRO A 399 12.05 10.17 -9.68
CA PRO A 399 11.14 11.20 -10.18
C PRO A 399 9.80 10.60 -10.64
N GLY A 400 8.70 11.31 -10.38
CA GLY A 400 7.34 10.84 -10.66
C GLY A 400 6.72 9.99 -9.54
N PHE A 401 7.50 9.49 -8.59
CA PHE A 401 6.99 8.72 -7.44
C PHE A 401 6.54 9.67 -6.33
N ILE A 402 5.60 9.22 -5.49
CA ILE A 402 5.15 9.99 -4.33
C ILE A 402 6.30 10.15 -3.32
N GLY A 403 6.42 11.35 -2.74
CA GLY A 403 7.42 11.73 -1.73
C GLY A 403 7.15 11.13 -0.35
N ASP A 404 6.96 9.82 -0.31
CA ASP A 404 6.91 9.00 0.89
C ASP A 404 8.34 8.62 1.27
N ILE A 405 8.88 9.26 2.31
CA ILE A 405 10.31 9.22 2.66
C ILE A 405 10.48 8.91 4.14
N ALA A 406 11.46 8.09 4.48
CA ALA A 406 11.93 7.91 5.84
C ALA A 406 13.44 8.17 5.91
N VAL A 407 13.86 8.98 6.89
CA VAL A 407 15.25 9.30 7.16
C VAL A 407 15.68 8.62 8.46
N PHE A 408 16.75 7.84 8.39
CA PHE A 408 17.27 7.05 9.50
C PHE A 408 18.66 7.52 9.90
N SER A 409 18.91 7.64 11.19
CA SER A 409 20.22 7.91 11.75
C SER A 409 21.16 6.73 11.47
N ALA A 410 22.33 7.01 10.92
CA ALA A 410 23.30 5.98 10.58
C ALA A 410 24.06 5.49 11.81
N LYS A 411 24.48 6.40 12.72
CA LYS A 411 25.18 6.05 13.98
C LYS A 411 26.38 5.12 13.74
N GLY A 412 27.12 5.33 12.65
CA GLY A 412 28.22 4.48 12.21
C GLY A 412 27.82 3.21 11.44
N LEU A 413 26.54 2.86 11.37
CA LEU A 413 25.99 1.93 10.39
C LEU A 413 25.69 2.71 9.10
N THR A 414 26.01 2.17 7.92
CA THR A 414 25.75 2.87 6.66
C THR A 414 24.72 2.14 5.81
N ASP A 415 24.21 2.85 4.81
CA ASP A 415 23.41 2.28 3.73
C ASP A 415 22.13 1.58 4.26
N TYR A 416 21.87 0.37 3.80
CA TYR A 416 20.69 -0.42 4.17
C TYR A 416 20.69 -0.84 5.64
N ARG A 417 21.87 -1.01 6.25
CA ARG A 417 21.99 -1.48 7.65
C ARG A 417 21.45 -0.48 8.66
N ALA A 418 21.55 0.82 8.35
CA ALA A 418 20.93 1.87 9.16
C ALA A 418 19.39 1.77 9.20
N VAL A 419 18.76 1.17 8.18
CA VAL A 419 17.32 0.90 8.14
C VAL A 419 16.99 -0.40 8.89
N ILE A 420 17.73 -1.48 8.62
CA ILE A 420 17.47 -2.82 9.19
C ILE A 420 17.63 -2.82 10.71
N ASP A 421 18.67 -2.16 11.25
CA ASP A 421 18.96 -2.12 12.68
C ASP A 421 18.30 -0.92 13.39
N SER A 422 17.40 -0.21 12.70
CA SER A 422 16.76 0.98 13.23
C SER A 422 15.78 0.65 14.37
N THR A 423 15.62 1.61 15.27
CA THR A 423 14.58 1.65 16.29
C THR A 423 13.82 2.97 16.14
N PRO A 424 12.68 3.17 16.83
CA PRO A 424 11.95 4.44 16.79
C PRO A 424 12.79 5.69 17.13
N THR A 425 13.86 5.53 17.92
CA THR A 425 14.79 6.64 18.23
C THR A 425 15.65 7.06 17.03
N ASP A 426 15.93 6.13 16.11
CA ASP A 426 16.79 6.32 14.95
C ASP A 426 16.05 6.92 13.76
N VAL A 427 14.71 6.88 13.75
CA VAL A 427 13.89 7.51 12.72
C VAL A 427 13.84 9.02 12.97
N MET A 428 14.45 9.78 12.06
CA MET A 428 14.70 11.22 12.21
C MET A 428 13.62 12.08 11.55
N LEU A 429 13.06 11.60 10.43
CA LEU A 429 12.01 12.27 9.69
C LEU A 429 11.23 11.25 8.86
N VAL A 430 9.90 11.35 8.89
CA VAL A 430 9.00 10.58 8.02
C VAL A 430 8.06 11.54 7.32
N LEU A 431 8.07 11.47 5.99
CA LEU A 431 7.21 12.25 5.10
C LEU A 431 6.24 11.32 4.37
N ARG A 432 5.00 11.76 4.20
CA ARG A 432 4.03 11.14 3.29
C ARG A 432 3.61 12.18 2.26
N GLY A 433 3.92 11.96 0.98
CA GLY A 433 3.73 12.95 -0.09
C GLY A 433 4.35 14.31 0.26
N GLY A 434 5.54 14.33 0.87
CA GLY A 434 6.22 15.56 1.32
C GLY A 434 5.67 16.18 2.61
N LYS A 435 4.53 15.72 3.15
CA LYS A 435 3.99 16.17 4.43
C LYS A 435 4.71 15.48 5.58
N ALA A 436 5.26 16.23 6.52
CA ALA A 436 5.92 15.64 7.68
C ALA A 436 4.91 15.09 8.69
N LEU A 437 5.15 13.85 9.13
CA LEU A 437 4.25 13.10 10.00
C LEU A 437 4.89 12.72 11.33
N TYR A 438 6.19 12.45 11.34
CA TYR A 438 6.92 12.05 12.54
C TYR A 438 8.41 12.36 12.38
N GLY A 439 9.10 12.64 13.49
CA GLY A 439 10.54 12.93 13.44
C GLY A 439 11.07 13.66 14.66
N ASP A 440 12.33 14.06 14.58
CA ASP A 440 13.01 14.83 15.63
C ASP A 440 12.32 16.18 15.87
N ALA A 441 12.17 16.54 17.16
CA ALA A 441 11.41 17.71 17.56
C ALA A 441 11.93 19.03 16.96
N ASP A 442 13.25 19.13 16.77
CA ASP A 442 13.94 20.28 16.18
C ASP A 442 13.70 20.39 14.67
N VAL A 443 13.67 19.26 13.95
CA VAL A 443 13.33 19.22 12.51
C VAL A 443 11.87 19.63 12.33
N LEU A 444 10.97 19.05 13.12
CA LEU A 444 9.54 19.32 13.09
C LEU A 444 9.14 20.63 13.79
N ALA A 445 10.10 21.46 14.22
CA ALA A 445 9.84 22.85 14.59
C ALA A 445 9.76 23.77 13.36
N SER A 446 10.21 23.31 12.19
CA SER A 446 10.16 24.08 10.95
C SER A 446 8.74 24.35 10.48
N LYS A 447 8.47 25.62 10.16
CA LYS A 447 7.17 26.02 9.59
C LYS A 447 6.97 25.46 8.19
N GLY A 448 8.05 25.38 7.41
CA GLY A 448 8.06 24.85 6.06
C GLY A 448 7.80 23.34 5.97
N LEU A 449 7.88 22.60 7.07
CA LEU A 449 7.48 21.19 7.17
C LEU A 449 6.08 20.98 7.79
N GLY A 450 5.39 22.07 8.21
CA GLY A 450 4.02 22.01 8.73
C GLY A 450 3.87 22.02 10.26
N ALA A 451 4.69 22.79 10.99
CA ALA A 451 4.76 22.79 12.46
C ALA A 451 3.51 23.19 13.29
N SER A 452 2.33 23.45 12.70
CA SER A 452 1.21 24.03 13.48
C SER A 452 0.41 23.04 14.33
N ASP A 453 0.48 21.73 14.08
CA ASP A 453 -0.39 20.73 14.74
C ASP A 453 0.35 19.41 15.01
N CYS A 454 1.43 19.47 15.79
CA CYS A 454 2.22 18.30 16.17
C CYS A 454 2.30 18.15 17.69
N ASP A 455 2.04 16.93 18.18
CA ASP A 455 2.17 16.58 19.58
C ASP A 455 3.59 16.11 19.91
N ALA A 456 4.09 16.55 21.06
CA ALA A 456 5.39 16.13 21.57
C ALA A 456 5.34 14.67 22.06
N LEU A 457 6.38 13.91 21.74
CA LEU A 457 6.54 12.53 22.17
C LEU A 457 8.00 12.32 22.60
N ASP A 458 8.22 11.84 23.83
CA ASP A 458 9.55 11.39 24.26
C ASP A 458 9.71 9.91 23.94
N ILE A 459 10.79 9.56 23.24
CA ILE A 459 11.14 8.18 22.95
C ILE A 459 12.53 7.93 23.48
N CYS A 460 12.58 7.27 24.64
CA CYS A 460 13.84 6.86 25.26
C CYS A 460 14.81 8.04 25.48
N GLY A 461 14.27 9.21 25.83
CA GLY A 461 15.04 10.45 26.01
C GLY A 461 15.36 11.22 24.72
N VAL A 462 14.91 10.75 23.56
CA VAL A 462 14.98 11.51 22.30
C VAL A 462 13.66 12.26 22.11
N SER A 463 13.74 13.59 22.00
CA SER A 463 12.57 14.44 21.79
C SER A 463 12.08 14.33 20.35
N LYS A 464 10.87 13.80 20.18
CA LYS A 464 10.20 13.61 18.89
C LYS A 464 8.90 14.40 18.84
N LYS A 465 8.35 14.52 17.63
CA LYS A 465 6.98 14.98 17.40
C LYS A 465 6.24 14.04 16.47
N VAL A 466 4.93 13.95 16.65
CA VAL A 466 3.98 13.32 15.73
C VAL A 466 3.00 14.38 15.25
N CYS A 467 2.79 14.45 13.94
CA CYS A 467 1.97 15.44 13.28
C CYS A 467 0.77 14.76 12.60
N ALA A 468 -0.18 15.57 12.13
CA ALA A 468 -1.25 15.13 11.23
C ALA A 468 -2.22 14.08 11.81
N MET A 469 -2.48 14.11 13.11
CA MET A 469 -3.64 13.42 13.66
C MET A 469 -4.93 14.14 13.26
N ASP A 470 -5.92 13.40 12.73
CA ASP A 470 -7.19 14.00 12.34
C ASP A 470 -7.92 14.64 13.54
N SER A 471 -8.80 15.59 13.24
CA SER A 471 -9.67 16.26 14.21
C SER A 471 -10.61 15.26 14.90
N GLY A 472 -10.18 14.70 16.03
CA GLY A 472 -11.02 13.80 16.84
C GLY A 472 -10.28 12.74 17.63
N THR A 473 -8.96 12.58 17.49
CA THR A 473 -8.17 11.68 18.35
C THR A 473 -6.84 12.31 18.69
N SER A 474 -6.62 12.66 19.95
CA SER A 474 -5.35 13.21 20.43
C SER A 474 -4.32 12.11 20.70
N LEU A 475 -3.03 12.47 20.82
CA LEU A 475 -1.98 11.52 21.22
C LEU A 475 -2.30 10.91 22.60
N ALA A 476 -2.89 11.70 23.50
CA ALA A 476 -3.31 11.22 24.81
C ALA A 476 -4.42 10.16 24.71
N ASP A 477 -5.38 10.32 23.81
CA ASP A 477 -6.43 9.31 23.57
C ASP A 477 -5.83 8.01 23.01
N ILE A 478 -4.89 8.13 22.07
CA ILE A 478 -4.15 6.99 21.50
C ILE A 478 -3.43 6.23 22.61
N GLN A 479 -2.62 6.92 23.43
CA GLN A 479 -1.85 6.32 24.52
C GLN A 479 -2.76 5.71 25.59
N ALA A 480 -3.86 6.37 25.94
CA ALA A 480 -4.83 5.85 26.89
C ALA A 480 -5.49 4.56 26.38
N SER A 481 -5.75 4.47 25.07
CA SER A 481 -6.44 3.31 24.48
C SER A 481 -5.63 2.01 24.53
N ILE A 482 -4.30 2.09 24.61
CA ILE A 482 -3.38 0.93 24.54
C ILE A 482 -2.63 0.62 25.82
N LYS A 483 -2.87 1.36 26.91
CA LYS A 483 -2.13 1.24 28.18
C LYS A 483 -2.04 -0.19 28.74
N ASP A 484 -3.09 -1.00 28.55
CA ASP A 484 -3.22 -2.38 29.05
C ASP A 484 -3.07 -3.42 27.93
N ILE A 485 -2.77 -3.00 26.70
CA ILE A 485 -2.65 -3.87 25.53
C ILE A 485 -1.17 -4.12 25.21
N TYR A 486 -0.47 -3.08 24.76
CA TYR A 486 0.91 -3.18 24.32
C TYR A 486 1.53 -1.78 24.20
N PRO A 487 2.82 -1.56 24.48
CA PRO A 487 3.42 -0.22 24.41
C PRO A 487 3.48 0.32 22.96
N LEU A 488 3.67 1.64 22.80
CA LEU A 488 3.93 2.25 21.48
C LEU A 488 5.33 1.95 20.95
N PHE A 489 6.29 1.72 21.84
CA PHE A 489 7.67 1.41 21.48
C PHE A 489 8.36 0.68 22.63
N ALA A 490 9.51 0.09 22.33
CA ALA A 490 10.47 -0.36 23.32
C ALA A 490 11.83 0.22 22.95
N CYS A 491 12.63 0.57 23.96
CA CYS A 491 13.92 1.20 23.74
C CYS A 491 14.92 0.22 23.14
N ARG A 492 16.01 0.75 22.57
CA ARG A 492 17.09 -0.08 22.03
C ARG A 492 17.62 -1.00 23.13
N GLY A 493 17.74 -2.29 22.82
CA GLY A 493 18.15 -3.33 23.77
C GLY A 493 17.02 -3.87 24.64
N GLU A 494 15.81 -3.31 24.55
CA GLU A 494 14.64 -3.84 25.25
C GLU A 494 13.77 -4.68 24.32
N THR A 495 13.32 -5.82 24.84
CA THR A 495 12.25 -6.63 24.24
C THR A 495 10.95 -6.32 24.98
N PRO A 496 9.90 -5.81 24.30
CA PRO A 496 8.62 -5.61 24.95
C PRO A 496 8.09 -6.95 25.47
N LYS A 497 7.37 -6.89 26.59
CA LYS A 497 6.82 -8.06 27.25
C LYS A 497 5.90 -8.83 26.29
N ASN A 498 6.12 -10.14 26.17
CA ASN A 498 5.36 -11.04 25.28
C ASN A 498 5.51 -10.72 23.78
N GLU A 499 6.62 -10.10 23.36
CA GLU A 499 6.93 -9.98 21.94
C GLU A 499 6.95 -11.37 21.27
N PRO A 500 6.16 -11.60 20.20
CA PRO A 500 6.11 -12.88 19.50
C PRO A 500 7.47 -13.43 19.09
N SER A 501 7.64 -14.75 19.22
CA SER A 501 8.95 -15.38 18.99
C SER A 501 9.38 -15.20 17.54
N CYS A 502 10.66 -14.90 17.35
CA CYS A 502 11.34 -15.01 16.06
C CYS A 502 12.30 -16.22 16.01
N VAL A 503 12.30 -17.05 17.05
CA VAL A 503 13.12 -18.26 17.13
C VAL A 503 12.24 -19.46 16.76
N PRO A 504 12.53 -20.16 15.64
CA PRO A 504 11.89 -21.43 15.30
C PRO A 504 12.02 -22.43 16.44
N THR A 505 10.87 -22.92 16.92
CA THR A 505 10.81 -23.92 17.97
C THR A 505 9.59 -24.80 17.77
N ARG A 506 9.77 -26.11 17.78
CA ARG A 506 8.68 -27.07 17.66
C ARG A 506 8.89 -28.29 18.54
N GLY A 507 7.90 -28.56 19.40
CA GLY A 507 7.81 -29.79 20.18
C GLY A 507 6.93 -30.85 19.53
N PRO A 508 6.78 -32.02 20.17
CA PRO A 508 5.91 -33.08 19.68
C PRO A 508 4.43 -32.68 19.76
N THR A 509 3.68 -32.89 18.68
CA THR A 509 2.21 -32.76 18.65
C THR A 509 1.58 -34.03 18.07
N ALA A 510 0.36 -34.37 18.52
CA ALA A 510 -0.31 -35.59 18.07
C ALA A 510 -0.70 -35.55 16.58
N SER A 511 -1.00 -34.35 16.06
CA SER A 511 -1.34 -34.06 14.67
C SER A 511 -0.14 -33.95 13.73
N ALA A 512 1.09 -33.87 14.25
CA ALA A 512 2.34 -33.73 13.48
C ALA A 512 3.43 -34.70 13.98
N ALA A 513 3.08 -35.98 14.17
CA ALA A 513 4.03 -36.98 14.69
C ALA A 513 5.26 -37.19 13.77
N THR A 514 5.16 -36.80 12.51
CA THR A 514 6.20 -36.90 11.48
C THR A 514 7.06 -35.65 11.35
N ALA A 515 6.72 -34.56 12.05
CA ALA A 515 7.47 -33.32 11.99
C ALA A 515 8.76 -33.39 12.81
N SER A 516 9.81 -32.70 12.33
CA SER A 516 11.01 -32.48 13.13
C SER A 516 10.68 -31.76 14.43
N GLN A 517 11.47 -32.07 15.46
CA GLN A 517 11.44 -31.37 16.75
C GLN A 517 12.73 -30.57 16.87
N TYR A 518 12.60 -29.29 17.18
CA TYR A 518 13.73 -28.38 17.21
C TYR A 518 13.51 -27.25 18.21
N SER A 519 14.62 -26.70 18.71
CA SER A 519 14.61 -25.57 19.63
C SER A 519 15.70 -24.54 19.28
N GLY A 520 16.14 -24.54 18.01
CA GLY A 520 17.22 -23.74 17.48
C GLY A 520 18.57 -24.48 17.38
N PRO A 521 19.60 -23.80 16.85
CA PRO A 521 20.89 -24.39 16.53
C PRO A 521 21.62 -25.05 17.69
N THR A 522 22.36 -26.12 17.38
CA THR A 522 23.27 -26.82 18.28
C THR A 522 24.63 -27.09 17.60
N GLY A 523 25.55 -27.75 18.29
CA GLY A 523 26.87 -28.06 17.71
C GLY A 523 26.85 -29.10 16.59
N ASP A 524 25.82 -29.94 16.53
CA ASP A 524 25.66 -31.04 15.56
C ASP A 524 24.45 -30.83 14.60
N ASP A 525 23.80 -29.67 14.70
CA ASP A 525 22.63 -29.22 13.91
C ASP A 525 22.75 -27.69 13.81
N LYS A 526 23.48 -27.20 12.79
CA LYS A 526 23.90 -25.79 12.73
C LYS A 526 22.77 -24.84 12.39
N ASP A 527 21.83 -25.25 11.56
CA ASP A 527 20.70 -24.43 11.17
C ASP A 527 19.52 -24.57 12.16
N GLY A 528 19.54 -25.57 13.03
CA GLY A 528 18.57 -25.75 14.10
C GLY A 528 17.23 -26.29 13.63
N ASP A 529 17.18 -27.03 12.52
CA ASP A 529 15.96 -27.60 11.94
C ASP A 529 15.53 -28.94 12.57
N GLY A 530 16.36 -29.50 13.45
CA GLY A 530 16.12 -30.76 14.15
C GLY A 530 16.61 -32.00 13.42
N VAL A 531 17.29 -31.84 12.28
CA VAL A 531 18.07 -32.86 11.58
C VAL A 531 19.54 -32.59 11.82
N ALA A 532 20.32 -33.61 12.20
CA ALA A 532 21.74 -33.40 12.44
C ALA A 532 22.50 -33.20 11.13
N ASP A 533 23.52 -32.34 11.10
CA ASP A 533 24.32 -31.96 9.93
C ASP A 533 24.75 -33.14 9.03
N ALA A 534 25.02 -34.30 9.64
CA ALA A 534 25.49 -35.49 8.93
C ALA A 534 24.37 -36.29 8.22
N GLN A 535 23.11 -35.96 8.48
CA GLN A 535 21.91 -36.52 7.86
C GLN A 535 21.11 -35.46 7.09
N ASP A 536 21.48 -34.19 7.25
CA ASP A 536 20.81 -33.04 6.71
C ASP A 536 21.21 -32.80 5.23
N ASN A 537 20.23 -32.62 4.35
CA ASN A 537 20.47 -32.29 2.95
C ASN A 537 20.66 -30.78 2.69
N CYS A 538 20.49 -29.94 3.71
CA CYS A 538 20.83 -28.52 3.76
C CYS A 538 21.42 -28.06 5.11
N PRO A 539 22.63 -28.55 5.52
CA PRO A 539 23.19 -28.34 6.87
C PRO A 539 23.41 -26.88 7.35
N ASP A 540 23.20 -25.89 6.49
CA ASP A 540 23.37 -24.47 6.79
C ASP A 540 22.08 -23.65 6.53
N VAL A 541 20.98 -24.29 6.08
CA VAL A 541 19.72 -23.62 5.70
C VAL A 541 18.51 -24.40 6.20
N PHE A 542 17.87 -23.85 7.23
CA PHE A 542 16.74 -24.41 7.96
C PHE A 542 15.64 -24.93 7.04
N ASN A 543 15.48 -26.25 7.01
CA ASN A 543 14.52 -26.96 6.17
C ASN A 543 13.91 -28.18 6.88
N PRO A 544 13.27 -27.98 8.05
CA PRO A 544 12.82 -29.06 8.89
C PRO A 544 11.79 -29.94 8.17
N ILE A 545 11.74 -31.22 8.53
CA ILE A 545 10.71 -32.13 8.05
C ILE A 545 9.33 -31.65 8.55
N ARG A 546 8.43 -31.28 7.63
CA ARG A 546 7.04 -30.93 7.95
C ARG A 546 6.11 -32.14 7.77
N PRO A 547 4.90 -32.12 8.36
CA PRO A 547 3.90 -33.15 8.10
C PRO A 547 3.59 -33.39 6.62
N LEU A 548 3.70 -32.34 5.79
CA LEU A 548 3.51 -32.42 4.35
C LEU A 548 4.70 -33.02 3.58
N ASP A 549 5.84 -33.29 4.21
CA ASP A 549 7.08 -33.70 3.51
C ASP A 549 7.36 -35.21 3.59
N GLY A 550 6.41 -36.03 4.08
CA GLY A 550 6.51 -37.48 3.97
C GLY A 550 7.63 -38.14 4.82
N ASN A 551 8.10 -37.49 5.88
CA ASN A 551 9.23 -37.90 6.76
C ASN A 551 10.64 -37.69 6.20
N SER A 552 10.82 -36.82 5.22
CA SER A 552 12.14 -36.47 4.68
C SER A 552 12.23 -34.97 4.44
N GLN A 553 13.44 -34.41 4.49
CA GLN A 553 13.70 -33.09 3.91
C GLN A 553 13.49 -33.18 2.39
N LEU A 554 12.89 -32.16 1.79
CA LEU A 554 12.55 -32.17 0.36
C LEU A 554 13.81 -32.02 -0.51
N ASP A 555 13.79 -32.72 -1.64
CA ASP A 555 14.77 -32.70 -2.73
C ASP A 555 13.97 -33.08 -3.99
N THR A 556 13.38 -32.06 -4.62
CA THR A 556 12.36 -32.21 -5.66
C THR A 556 12.94 -32.77 -6.95
N ASP A 557 14.20 -32.47 -7.26
CA ASP A 557 14.85 -32.94 -8.49
C ASP A 557 15.75 -34.18 -8.31
N GLY A 558 16.02 -34.58 -7.07
CA GLY A 558 16.71 -35.80 -6.70
C GLY A 558 18.22 -35.77 -6.92
N ASP A 559 18.84 -34.59 -6.91
CA ASP A 559 20.30 -34.45 -7.07
C ASP A 559 21.09 -34.62 -5.76
N GLY A 560 20.40 -34.69 -4.63
CA GLY A 560 20.95 -34.87 -3.29
C GLY A 560 21.21 -33.57 -2.52
N ILE A 561 20.88 -32.40 -3.10
CA ILE A 561 20.85 -31.10 -2.44
C ILE A 561 19.39 -30.80 -2.09
N GLY A 562 19.10 -30.37 -0.85
CA GLY A 562 17.72 -30.08 -0.47
C GLY A 562 17.17 -28.82 -1.13
N ASP A 563 15.85 -28.77 -1.35
CA ASP A 563 15.15 -27.66 -2.01
C ASP A 563 15.44 -26.27 -1.40
N ALA A 564 15.77 -26.23 -0.11
CA ALA A 564 16.01 -25.00 0.64
C ALA A 564 17.39 -24.37 0.35
N CYS A 565 18.39 -25.19 0.03
CA CYS A 565 19.76 -24.76 -0.23
C CYS A 565 20.17 -24.98 -1.70
N ASP A 566 19.30 -25.58 -2.51
CA ASP A 566 19.49 -25.75 -3.93
C ASP A 566 19.13 -24.45 -4.69
N LYS A 567 20.05 -24.03 -5.57
CA LYS A 567 19.85 -22.91 -6.51
C LYS A 567 18.88 -23.26 -7.64
N CYS A 568 18.70 -24.55 -7.91
CA CYS A 568 17.95 -25.09 -9.03
C CYS A 568 16.95 -26.16 -8.58
N PRO A 569 16.08 -25.92 -7.58
CA PRO A 569 15.35 -26.95 -6.82
C PRO A 569 14.35 -27.79 -7.63
N VAL A 570 14.25 -27.58 -8.94
CA VAL A 570 13.36 -28.27 -9.87
C VAL A 570 14.11 -28.76 -11.12
N THR A 571 15.45 -28.72 -11.11
CA THR A 571 16.31 -29.05 -12.26
C THR A 571 17.63 -29.63 -11.79
N SER A 572 17.73 -30.97 -11.87
CA SER A 572 18.85 -31.73 -11.31
C SER A 572 20.23 -31.14 -11.60
N GLY A 573 20.96 -30.84 -10.52
CA GLY A 573 22.30 -30.29 -10.51
C GLY A 573 22.33 -28.77 -10.62
N GLU A 574 23.36 -28.14 -10.05
CA GLU A 574 23.54 -26.68 -10.04
C GLU A 574 23.94 -26.02 -11.39
N SER A 575 23.66 -26.66 -12.53
CA SER A 575 24.06 -26.12 -13.85
C SER A 575 23.11 -25.06 -14.43
N CYS A 576 21.98 -24.80 -13.76
CA CYS A 576 21.01 -23.82 -14.21
C CYS A 576 21.46 -22.38 -13.91
N THR A 577 20.86 -21.41 -14.60
CA THR A 577 20.94 -20.00 -14.20
C THR A 577 19.66 -19.69 -13.43
N PRO A 578 19.73 -19.44 -12.12
CA PRO A 578 18.53 -19.15 -11.34
C PRO A 578 17.89 -17.86 -11.86
N PRO A 579 16.56 -17.81 -12.01
CA PRO A 579 15.87 -16.57 -12.32
C PRO A 579 16.09 -15.54 -11.20
N SER A 580 16.07 -14.26 -11.54
CA SER A 580 16.28 -13.17 -10.58
C SER A 580 14.96 -12.58 -10.12
N ALA A 581 14.74 -12.44 -8.81
CA ALA A 581 13.62 -11.66 -8.28
C ALA A 581 13.76 -10.14 -8.54
N ASP A 582 14.97 -9.68 -8.87
CA ASP A 582 15.28 -8.29 -9.21
C ASP A 582 15.00 -7.93 -10.69
N ASP A 583 14.61 -8.91 -11.52
CA ASP A 583 14.19 -8.77 -12.92
C ASP A 583 13.04 -9.78 -13.17
N ILE A 584 11.81 -9.38 -12.87
CA ILE A 584 10.67 -10.32 -12.81
C ILE A 584 10.11 -10.71 -14.17
N ASP A 585 10.35 -9.93 -15.22
CA ASP A 585 9.93 -10.27 -16.58
C ASP A 585 11.07 -10.86 -17.42
N GLY A 586 12.31 -10.76 -16.95
CA GLY A 586 13.49 -11.43 -17.51
C GLY A 586 14.00 -10.76 -18.79
N ASP A 587 13.75 -9.46 -18.97
CA ASP A 587 14.18 -8.74 -20.16
C ASP A 587 15.60 -8.16 -20.07
N GLY A 588 16.22 -8.22 -18.89
CA GLY A 588 17.57 -7.73 -18.59
C GLY A 588 17.62 -6.35 -17.94
N ALA A 589 16.49 -5.67 -17.75
CA ALA A 589 16.37 -4.43 -16.98
C ALA A 589 15.98 -4.74 -15.53
N PRO A 590 16.75 -4.25 -14.52
CA PRO A 590 16.35 -4.43 -13.13
C PRO A 590 15.06 -3.67 -12.82
N ASN A 591 14.16 -4.29 -12.04
CA ASN A 591 12.83 -3.76 -11.69
C ASN A 591 12.84 -2.29 -11.21
N GLY A 592 13.94 -1.84 -10.59
CA GLY A 592 14.06 -0.48 -10.02
C GLY A 592 14.35 0.61 -11.02
N THR A 593 14.90 0.24 -12.16
CA THR A 593 15.22 1.13 -13.28
C THR A 593 14.39 0.85 -14.52
N ASP A 594 13.71 -0.30 -14.54
CA ASP A 594 12.79 -0.70 -15.59
C ASP A 594 11.56 0.23 -15.64
N ASN A 595 11.19 0.67 -16.83
CA ASN A 595 9.98 1.46 -17.08
C ASN A 595 8.74 0.57 -17.34
N CYS A 596 8.91 -0.73 -17.52
CA CYS A 596 7.86 -1.75 -17.51
C CYS A 596 8.25 -3.00 -16.71
N PRO A 597 8.43 -2.90 -15.39
CA PRO A 597 8.99 -3.97 -14.55
C PRO A 597 8.26 -5.31 -14.58
N GLU A 598 7.07 -5.41 -15.17
CA GLU A 598 6.30 -6.64 -15.24
C GLU A 598 6.01 -7.09 -16.68
N VAL A 599 6.48 -6.35 -17.69
CA VAL A 599 6.20 -6.57 -19.11
C VAL A 599 7.47 -6.32 -19.92
N ALA A 600 8.12 -7.42 -20.31
CA ALA A 600 9.41 -7.39 -20.98
C ALA A 600 9.47 -6.40 -22.16
N ASN A 601 10.39 -5.45 -22.07
CA ASN A 601 10.68 -4.43 -23.05
C ASN A 601 12.16 -3.99 -22.97
N ALA A 602 13.08 -4.89 -23.36
CA ALA A 602 14.53 -4.68 -23.23
C ALA A 602 15.10 -3.41 -23.89
N ASP A 603 14.34 -2.74 -24.77
CA ASP A 603 14.71 -1.46 -25.38
C ASP A 603 14.34 -0.22 -24.53
N GLN A 604 13.53 -0.42 -23.47
CA GLN A 604 13.07 0.58 -22.53
C GLN A 604 12.44 1.80 -23.23
N ALA A 605 11.75 1.58 -24.36
CA ALA A 605 11.10 2.65 -25.10
C ALA A 605 10.03 3.36 -24.24
N ASP A 606 10.10 4.69 -24.20
CA ASP A 606 9.17 5.58 -23.52
C ASP A 606 9.04 6.84 -24.38
N ALA A 607 8.03 6.87 -25.25
CA ALA A 607 7.90 7.91 -26.27
C ALA A 607 7.43 9.26 -25.74
N ASP A 608 6.70 9.30 -24.61
CA ASP A 608 6.16 10.52 -24.01
C ASP A 608 6.95 11.02 -22.79
N GLY A 609 7.88 10.22 -22.28
CA GLY A 609 8.82 10.57 -21.23
C GLY A 609 8.19 10.62 -19.84
N ASP A 610 7.07 9.92 -19.62
CA ASP A 610 6.39 9.87 -18.33
C ASP A 610 7.03 8.87 -17.34
N GLY A 611 8.00 8.08 -17.80
CA GLY A 611 8.74 7.10 -17.01
C GLY A 611 8.08 5.72 -16.95
N ILE A 612 6.97 5.51 -17.68
CA ILE A 612 6.30 4.23 -17.91
C ILE A 612 6.56 3.85 -19.38
N GLY A 613 7.06 2.63 -19.62
CA GLY A 613 7.44 2.23 -20.98
C GLY A 613 6.23 2.00 -21.89
N ASP A 614 6.42 2.17 -23.20
CA ASP A 614 5.38 2.02 -24.22
C ASP A 614 4.67 0.64 -24.15
N ALA A 615 5.37 -0.39 -23.65
CA ALA A 615 4.88 -1.76 -23.55
C ALA A 615 3.84 -1.99 -22.44
N CYS A 616 3.96 -1.27 -21.32
CA CYS A 616 3.13 -1.40 -20.13
C CYS A 616 2.33 -0.14 -19.82
N ALA A 617 2.59 0.96 -20.54
CA ALA A 617 1.75 2.15 -20.51
C ALA A 617 0.29 1.70 -20.65
N PRO A 618 -0.61 2.14 -19.76
CA PRO A 618 -2.00 1.71 -19.79
C PRO A 618 -2.57 2.21 -21.11
N LYS A 619 -2.63 1.34 -22.14
CA LYS A 619 -2.84 1.68 -23.56
C LYS A 619 -3.44 3.05 -23.65
N VAL A 620 -2.58 4.08 -23.72
CA VAL A 620 -3.08 5.45 -23.64
C VAL A 620 -3.97 5.51 -24.84
N VAL A 621 -5.28 5.51 -24.62
CA VAL A 621 -6.19 5.95 -25.64
C VAL A 621 -5.94 7.44 -25.55
N PRO A 622 -5.12 8.03 -26.44
CA PRO A 622 -4.90 9.46 -26.40
C PRO A 622 -6.29 10.11 -26.34
N PRO A 623 -6.49 11.15 -25.52
CA PRO A 623 -7.80 11.76 -25.38
C PRO A 623 -8.38 12.02 -26.75
N VAL A 624 -9.43 11.28 -27.10
CA VAL A 624 -10.00 11.38 -28.43
C VAL A 624 -10.80 12.66 -28.48
N THR A 625 -10.53 13.49 -29.50
CA THR A 625 -11.40 14.63 -29.75
C THR A 625 -12.71 14.10 -30.29
N VAL A 626 -13.78 14.26 -29.52
CA VAL A 626 -15.12 13.76 -29.84
C VAL A 626 -16.11 14.92 -29.86
N THR A 627 -17.15 14.80 -30.68
CA THR A 627 -18.23 15.78 -30.69
C THR A 627 -19.22 15.47 -29.56
N VAL A 628 -19.97 16.49 -29.13
CA VAL A 628 -21.06 16.27 -28.15
C VAL A 628 -22.09 15.28 -28.69
N THR A 629 -22.39 15.34 -29.98
CA THR A 629 -23.32 14.42 -30.64
C THR A 629 -22.84 12.97 -30.59
N ASP A 630 -21.55 12.72 -30.82
CA ASP A 630 -20.97 11.38 -30.70
C ASP A 630 -20.98 10.86 -29.26
N LEU A 631 -20.74 11.75 -28.28
CA LEU A 631 -20.86 11.41 -26.86
C LEU A 631 -22.30 11.07 -26.46
N ARG A 632 -23.28 11.76 -27.04
CA ARG A 632 -24.71 11.63 -26.70
C ARG A 632 -25.43 10.52 -27.45
N ASP A 633 -24.91 10.06 -28.59
CA ASP A 633 -25.52 8.99 -29.38
C ASP A 633 -24.82 7.64 -29.12
N PRO A 634 -25.42 6.72 -28.34
CA PRO A 634 -24.81 5.41 -28.04
C PRO A 634 -24.66 4.53 -29.28
N ASN A 635 -25.29 4.87 -30.41
CA ASN A 635 -25.13 4.16 -31.68
C ASN A 635 -24.10 4.81 -32.61
N SER A 636 -23.48 5.94 -32.22
CA SER A 636 -22.43 6.55 -33.04
C SER A 636 -21.25 5.60 -33.15
N ALA A 637 -20.69 5.48 -34.35
CA ALA A 637 -19.46 4.74 -34.59
C ALA A 637 -18.26 5.32 -33.82
N ASN A 638 -18.35 6.58 -33.39
CA ASN A 638 -17.33 7.29 -32.62
C ASN A 638 -17.71 7.43 -31.13
N HIS A 639 -18.78 6.77 -30.67
CA HIS A 639 -19.18 6.81 -29.26
C HIS A 639 -18.10 6.12 -28.39
N PRO A 640 -17.45 6.86 -27.47
CA PRO A 640 -16.42 6.26 -26.61
C PRO A 640 -17.04 5.32 -25.58
N SER A 641 -16.27 4.36 -25.08
CA SER A 641 -16.69 3.56 -23.92
C SER A 641 -16.66 4.40 -22.65
N SER A 642 -17.59 4.18 -21.71
CA SER A 642 -17.53 4.81 -20.38
C SER A 642 -16.16 4.56 -19.73
N GLY A 643 -15.57 5.59 -19.12
CA GLY A 643 -14.19 5.61 -18.60
C GLY A 643 -13.13 6.09 -19.60
N SER A 644 -13.49 6.38 -20.86
CA SER A 644 -12.52 6.87 -21.86
C SER A 644 -12.12 8.32 -21.62
N PRO A 645 -10.83 8.69 -21.79
CA PRO A 645 -10.42 10.08 -21.83
C PRO A 645 -10.88 10.76 -23.12
N VAL A 646 -11.47 11.94 -23.02
CA VAL A 646 -12.05 12.68 -24.14
C VAL A 646 -11.66 14.15 -24.13
N ILE A 647 -11.67 14.77 -25.31
CA ILE A 647 -11.61 16.22 -25.49
C ILE A 647 -12.85 16.65 -26.27
N VAL A 648 -13.63 17.56 -25.69
CA VAL A 648 -14.75 18.22 -26.36
C VAL A 648 -14.40 19.68 -26.56
N LYS A 649 -14.31 20.11 -27.83
CA LYS A 649 -13.93 21.46 -28.19
C LYS A 649 -15.17 22.31 -28.45
N ASP A 650 -15.02 23.61 -28.24
CA ASP A 650 -15.92 24.64 -28.76
C ASP A 650 -17.37 24.55 -28.26
N VAL A 651 -17.57 24.17 -26.99
CA VAL A 651 -18.88 24.17 -26.33
C VAL A 651 -19.13 25.48 -25.61
N TYR A 652 -20.39 25.93 -25.58
CA TYR A 652 -20.79 27.15 -24.87
C TYR A 652 -21.41 26.78 -23.53
N VAL A 653 -20.94 27.43 -22.46
CA VAL A 653 -21.50 27.26 -21.11
C VAL A 653 -22.90 27.84 -21.05
N THR A 654 -23.91 27.03 -20.69
CA THR A 654 -25.33 27.42 -20.69
C THR A 654 -25.96 27.55 -19.32
N GLY A 655 -25.40 26.88 -18.31
CA GLY A 655 -25.86 26.93 -16.91
C GLY A 655 -24.74 26.54 -15.95
N LEU A 656 -24.75 27.13 -14.75
CA LEU A 656 -23.72 26.90 -13.73
C LEU A 656 -24.34 26.27 -12.49
N LYS A 657 -23.79 25.15 -12.03
CA LYS A 657 -24.13 24.54 -10.74
C LYS A 657 -23.07 24.93 -9.72
N THR A 658 -23.39 25.94 -8.92
CA THR A 658 -22.45 26.58 -7.97
C THR A 658 -22.69 26.19 -6.51
N PHE A 659 -23.56 25.22 -6.26
CA PHE A 659 -23.87 24.68 -4.94
C PHE A 659 -24.27 23.19 -5.06
N GLY A 660 -24.36 22.51 -3.92
CA GLY A 660 -24.57 21.06 -3.88
C GLY A 660 -23.37 20.24 -4.38
N SER A 661 -23.52 18.92 -4.45
CA SER A 661 -22.49 18.00 -4.94
C SER A 661 -23.06 17.01 -5.97
N PRO A 662 -22.35 16.71 -7.08
CA PRO A 662 -21.13 17.40 -7.55
C PRO A 662 -21.44 18.83 -8.03
N MET A 663 -20.47 19.74 -7.98
CA MET A 663 -20.58 21.06 -8.62
C MET A 663 -20.24 20.93 -10.11
N GLY A 664 -20.50 21.96 -10.92
CA GLY A 664 -20.13 21.89 -12.34
C GLY A 664 -20.86 22.88 -13.23
N PHE A 665 -20.91 22.60 -14.53
CA PHE A 665 -21.64 23.42 -15.48
C PHE A 665 -22.23 22.58 -16.62
N PHE A 666 -23.30 23.10 -17.21
CA PHE A 666 -23.89 22.59 -18.43
C PHE A 666 -23.32 23.34 -19.63
N ALA A 667 -23.07 22.63 -20.72
CA ALA A 667 -22.55 23.21 -21.94
C ALA A 667 -23.21 22.58 -23.18
N GLN A 668 -23.31 23.36 -24.26
CA GLN A 668 -23.85 22.87 -25.52
C GLN A 668 -23.19 23.47 -26.76
N THR A 669 -23.21 22.75 -27.88
CA THR A 669 -22.67 23.21 -29.18
C THR A 669 -23.70 23.98 -30.01
N GLY A 670 -24.99 23.79 -29.75
CA GLY A 670 -26.08 24.38 -30.54
C GLY A 670 -27.46 23.94 -30.04
N THR A 671 -28.47 24.06 -30.92
CA THR A 671 -29.88 23.70 -30.63
C THR A 671 -30.34 22.41 -31.32
N GLY A 672 -29.44 21.70 -32.00
CA GLY A 672 -29.75 20.39 -32.58
C GLY A 672 -29.89 19.33 -31.49
N ALA A 673 -30.56 18.22 -31.79
CA ALA A 673 -30.58 17.07 -30.89
C ALA A 673 -29.16 16.64 -30.50
N ASN A 674 -28.99 16.11 -29.29
CA ASN A 674 -27.74 15.56 -28.78
C ASN A 674 -26.60 16.58 -28.73
N SER A 675 -26.92 17.84 -28.40
CA SER A 675 -25.93 18.93 -28.38
C SER A 675 -25.52 19.39 -26.98
N GLY A 676 -26.12 18.85 -25.91
CA GLY A 676 -25.84 19.21 -24.51
C GLY A 676 -25.00 18.17 -23.78
N LEU A 677 -24.27 18.60 -22.75
CA LEU A 677 -23.59 17.72 -21.79
C LEU A 677 -23.43 18.38 -20.43
N TYR A 678 -23.18 17.56 -19.40
CA TYR A 678 -22.82 18.03 -18.07
C TYR A 678 -21.32 17.83 -17.80
N VAL A 679 -20.66 18.86 -17.24
CA VAL A 679 -19.26 18.81 -16.80
C VAL A 679 -19.22 18.84 -15.29
N ALA A 680 -18.82 17.74 -14.67
CA ALA A 680 -18.71 17.62 -13.22
C ALA A 680 -17.35 18.12 -12.71
N MET A 681 -17.38 18.93 -11.65
CA MET A 681 -16.20 19.55 -11.05
C MET A 681 -16.19 19.35 -9.53
N LYS A 682 -14.97 19.25 -8.96
CA LYS A 682 -14.77 19.14 -7.50
C LYS A 682 -14.99 20.46 -6.76
N ALA A 683 -14.94 21.58 -7.47
CA ALA A 683 -15.11 22.93 -6.94
C ALA A 683 -16.04 23.74 -7.86
N ALA A 684 -16.45 24.92 -7.38
CA ALA A 684 -17.30 25.81 -8.16
C ALA A 684 -16.65 26.12 -9.52
N PRO A 685 -17.42 26.09 -10.62
CA PRO A 685 -16.89 26.44 -11.94
C PRO A 685 -16.39 27.88 -11.95
N THR A 686 -15.23 28.11 -12.54
CA THR A 686 -14.66 29.47 -12.75
C THR A 686 -15.11 30.11 -14.07
N VAL A 687 -15.92 29.39 -14.86
CA VAL A 687 -16.48 29.85 -16.13
C VAL A 687 -17.80 30.59 -15.93
N THR A 688 -18.18 31.41 -16.90
CA THR A 688 -19.45 32.14 -16.93
C THR A 688 -20.33 31.67 -18.10
N VAL A 689 -21.66 31.76 -17.95
CA VAL A 689 -22.61 31.52 -19.05
C VAL A 689 -22.24 32.37 -20.27
N GLY A 690 -22.18 31.75 -21.44
CA GLY A 690 -21.75 32.36 -22.69
C GLY A 690 -20.28 32.13 -23.04
N ASN A 691 -19.43 31.71 -22.09
CA ASN A 691 -18.04 31.37 -22.41
C ASN A 691 -17.99 30.20 -23.39
N LYS A 692 -17.12 30.30 -24.40
CA LYS A 692 -16.75 29.16 -25.24
C LYS A 692 -15.53 28.46 -24.64
N VAL A 693 -15.64 27.15 -24.45
CA VAL A 693 -14.61 26.37 -23.75
C VAL A 693 -14.25 25.08 -24.49
N THR A 694 -13.04 24.61 -24.22
CA THR A 694 -12.61 23.24 -24.47
C THR A 694 -12.58 22.50 -23.14
N VAL A 695 -13.19 21.32 -23.10
CA VAL A 695 -13.26 20.46 -21.92
C VAL A 695 -12.47 19.19 -22.21
N SER A 696 -11.53 18.84 -21.34
CA SER A 696 -10.87 17.54 -21.34
C SER A 696 -11.18 16.83 -20.03
N GLY A 697 -11.44 15.53 -20.07
CA GLY A 697 -11.75 14.75 -18.87
C GLY A 697 -12.14 13.32 -19.25
N THR A 698 -12.80 12.63 -18.32
CA THR A 698 -13.24 11.25 -18.52
C THR A 698 -14.72 11.22 -18.85
N TYR A 699 -15.10 10.58 -19.96
CA TYR A 699 -16.50 10.34 -20.29
C TYR A 699 -17.10 9.27 -19.38
N GLU A 700 -18.24 9.57 -18.77
CA GLU A 700 -19.01 8.65 -17.93
C GLU A 700 -20.52 8.85 -18.14
N GLU A 701 -21.29 7.77 -17.99
CA GLU A 701 -22.75 7.82 -17.86
C GLU A 701 -23.12 7.74 -16.37
N LEU A 702 -23.33 8.90 -15.75
CA LEU A 702 -23.64 9.00 -14.32
C LEU A 702 -25.14 9.21 -14.12
N PHE A 703 -25.79 8.23 -13.49
CA PHE A 703 -27.24 8.26 -13.25
C PHE A 703 -28.07 8.47 -14.54
N ASN A 704 -27.58 7.91 -15.66
CA ASN A 704 -28.12 8.10 -17.01
C ASN A 704 -28.03 9.54 -17.53
N VAL A 705 -26.99 10.28 -17.12
CA VAL A 705 -26.65 11.58 -17.69
C VAL A 705 -25.23 11.54 -18.23
N THR A 706 -25.08 11.93 -19.50
CA THR A 706 -23.78 12.06 -20.16
C THR A 706 -22.94 13.12 -19.45
N THR A 707 -21.87 12.65 -18.81
CA THR A 707 -21.04 13.47 -17.94
C THR A 707 -19.56 13.40 -18.34
N ILE A 708 -18.87 14.53 -18.28
CA ILE A 708 -17.41 14.57 -18.27
C ILE A 708 -16.94 14.79 -16.82
N SER A 709 -16.30 13.77 -16.25
CA SER A 709 -15.71 13.79 -14.90
C SER A 709 -14.24 14.18 -14.95
N SER A 710 -13.65 14.47 -13.77
CA SER A 710 -12.24 14.86 -13.62
C SER A 710 -11.80 15.96 -14.60
N ALA A 711 -12.72 16.88 -14.90
CA ALA A 711 -12.59 17.77 -16.04
C ALA A 711 -11.57 18.89 -15.81
N THR A 712 -10.76 19.14 -16.84
CA THR A 712 -9.96 20.36 -17.02
C THR A 712 -10.61 21.21 -18.10
N VAL A 713 -10.78 22.50 -17.82
CA VAL A 713 -11.48 23.44 -18.70
C VAL A 713 -10.51 24.50 -19.19
N THR A 714 -10.41 24.66 -20.50
CA THR A 714 -9.68 25.75 -21.14
C THR A 714 -10.68 26.72 -21.74
N SER A 715 -10.61 27.99 -21.36
CA SER A 715 -11.41 29.04 -22.02
C SER A 715 -10.84 29.29 -23.42
N ASN A 716 -11.68 29.14 -24.44
CA ASN A 716 -11.36 29.50 -25.82
C ASN A 716 -11.65 30.98 -26.07
N ASP A 717 -12.63 31.53 -25.36
CA ASP A 717 -12.92 32.96 -25.26
C ASP A 717 -13.61 33.33 -23.94
N ASN A 718 -13.75 34.65 -23.72
CA ASN A 718 -14.45 35.24 -22.57
C ASN A 718 -15.82 35.83 -22.99
N GLY A 719 -16.48 35.25 -23.99
CA GLY A 719 -17.81 35.68 -24.40
C GLY A 719 -18.82 35.58 -23.26
N THR A 720 -19.79 36.49 -23.19
CA THR A 720 -20.86 36.48 -22.17
C THR A 720 -22.25 36.34 -22.79
N THR A 721 -22.32 36.00 -24.07
CA THR A 721 -23.56 35.86 -24.84
C THR A 721 -23.56 34.53 -25.59
N LEU A 722 -24.66 33.79 -25.49
CA LEU A 722 -24.84 32.56 -26.25
C LEU A 722 -25.10 32.88 -27.73
N PRO A 723 -24.54 32.10 -28.68
CA PRO A 723 -24.75 32.32 -30.12
C PRO A 723 -26.09 31.77 -30.61
N PHE A 724 -26.92 31.22 -29.72
CA PHE A 724 -28.23 30.64 -30.00
C PHE A 724 -29.24 31.04 -28.92
N ALA A 725 -30.51 31.01 -29.29
CA ALA A 725 -31.62 31.13 -28.35
C ALA A 725 -31.89 29.76 -27.66
N PRO A 726 -32.58 29.75 -26.50
CA PRO A 726 -33.13 28.52 -25.93
C PRO A 726 -33.98 27.74 -26.96
N LEU A 727 -33.95 26.41 -26.88
CA LEU A 727 -34.76 25.55 -27.73
C LEU A 727 -36.21 25.53 -27.22
N VAL A 728 -37.15 26.03 -28.03
CA VAL A 728 -38.58 25.97 -27.69
C VAL A 728 -39.07 24.52 -27.76
N VAL A 729 -39.56 23.99 -26.65
CA VAL A 729 -40.05 22.61 -26.50
C VAL A 729 -41.47 22.59 -25.93
N THR A 730 -42.08 21.41 -25.87
CA THR A 730 -43.36 21.20 -25.18
C THR A 730 -43.18 20.16 -24.08
N THR A 731 -44.04 20.18 -23.06
CA THR A 731 -43.98 19.22 -21.96
C THR A 731 -44.19 17.77 -22.44
N THR A 732 -44.95 17.54 -23.52
CA THR A 732 -45.05 16.20 -24.14
C THR A 732 -43.75 15.76 -24.80
N ALA A 733 -42.97 16.70 -25.37
CA ALA A 733 -41.75 16.37 -26.09
C ALA A 733 -40.60 16.00 -25.13
N VAL A 734 -40.50 16.65 -23.97
CA VAL A 734 -39.38 16.52 -23.04
C VAL A 734 -39.73 15.93 -21.67
N GLY A 735 -41.01 15.64 -21.39
CA GLY A 735 -41.44 14.94 -20.17
C GLY A 735 -40.99 13.47 -20.12
N ASP A 736 -41.34 12.75 -19.05
CA ASP A 736 -40.86 11.38 -18.76
C ASP A 736 -41.03 10.37 -19.92
N ASN A 737 -42.08 10.54 -20.73
CA ASN A 737 -42.38 9.68 -21.89
C ASN A 737 -42.15 10.39 -23.23
N GLY A 738 -41.45 11.52 -23.21
CA GLY A 738 -41.24 12.37 -24.37
C GLY A 738 -40.22 11.78 -25.35
N ILE A 739 -40.56 11.78 -26.64
CA ILE A 739 -39.71 11.23 -27.70
C ILE A 739 -38.37 11.97 -27.80
N ASN A 740 -38.34 13.24 -27.41
CA ASN A 740 -37.16 14.09 -27.49
C ASN A 740 -36.48 14.31 -26.12
N ALA A 741 -36.97 13.68 -25.05
CA ALA A 741 -36.46 13.93 -23.70
C ALA A 741 -34.98 13.58 -23.57
N GLU A 742 -34.57 12.43 -24.12
CA GLU A 742 -33.17 12.03 -24.20
C GLU A 742 -32.38 12.93 -25.18
N ALA A 743 -32.96 13.23 -26.34
CA ALA A 743 -32.30 14.03 -27.36
C ALA A 743 -31.97 15.46 -26.90
N TYR A 744 -32.70 16.01 -25.94
CA TYR A 744 -32.51 17.37 -25.43
C TYR A 744 -31.97 17.41 -23.99
N GLU A 745 -31.45 16.30 -23.49
CA GLU A 745 -30.80 16.29 -22.18
C GLU A 745 -29.58 17.24 -22.14
N SER A 746 -29.41 17.90 -20.99
CA SER A 746 -28.37 18.89 -20.73
C SER A 746 -28.42 20.11 -21.67
N MET A 747 -29.53 20.34 -22.38
CA MET A 747 -29.69 21.48 -23.29
C MET A 747 -30.53 22.60 -22.68
N LEU A 748 -30.23 23.83 -23.07
CA LEU A 748 -30.99 25.03 -22.74
C LEU A 748 -32.31 25.06 -23.52
N CYS A 749 -33.40 24.87 -22.81
CA CYS A 749 -34.77 24.80 -23.30
C CYS A 749 -35.61 26.01 -22.88
N GLU A 750 -36.68 26.25 -23.61
CA GLU A 750 -37.75 27.18 -23.27
C GLU A 750 -39.11 26.51 -23.46
N LEU A 751 -39.98 26.66 -22.47
CA LEU A 751 -41.39 26.36 -22.56
C LEU A 751 -42.12 27.71 -22.61
N ASP A 752 -43.07 27.83 -23.54
CA ASP A 752 -43.99 28.96 -23.60
C ASP A 752 -45.00 28.89 -22.42
N THR A 753 -46.22 29.37 -22.63
CA THR A 753 -47.27 29.37 -21.62
C THR A 753 -47.50 27.98 -21.01
N VAL A 754 -47.19 27.84 -19.73
CA VAL A 754 -47.37 26.62 -18.92
C VAL A 754 -48.20 26.94 -17.68
N THR A 755 -48.80 25.91 -17.10
CA THR A 755 -49.56 26.01 -15.84
C THR A 755 -49.13 24.93 -14.87
N VAL A 756 -49.07 25.26 -13.57
CA VAL A 756 -48.77 24.28 -12.52
C VAL A 756 -49.90 23.25 -12.45
N SER A 757 -49.57 21.98 -12.69
CA SER A 757 -50.48 20.83 -12.63
C SER A 757 -50.42 20.09 -11.29
N ASN A 758 -49.25 20.10 -10.63
CA ASN A 758 -49.10 19.57 -9.28
C ASN A 758 -48.08 20.40 -8.50
N MET A 759 -48.50 20.91 -7.34
CA MET A 759 -47.67 21.75 -6.48
C MET A 759 -46.55 20.96 -5.79
N ASN A 760 -46.76 19.67 -5.47
CA ASN A 760 -45.70 18.82 -4.92
C ASN A 760 -45.88 17.39 -5.46
N PRO A 761 -45.14 17.02 -6.52
CA PRO A 761 -45.24 15.70 -7.14
C PRO A 761 -44.67 14.56 -6.28
N ASP A 762 -43.92 14.85 -5.20
CA ASP A 762 -43.28 13.85 -4.33
C ASP A 762 -43.94 13.70 -2.96
N ALA A 763 -45.13 14.30 -2.78
CA ALA A 763 -45.86 14.27 -1.52
C ALA A 763 -45.96 12.85 -0.94
N PRO A 764 -45.73 12.66 0.37
CA PRO A 764 -45.56 13.70 1.40
C PRO A 764 -44.14 14.25 1.55
N LYS A 765 -43.17 13.78 0.75
CA LYS A 765 -41.82 14.35 0.75
C LYS A 765 -41.82 15.69 0.03
N ASP A 766 -40.83 16.50 0.31
CA ASP A 766 -40.68 17.82 -0.28
C ASP A 766 -39.23 17.99 -0.70
N TYR A 767 -39.03 18.24 -1.99
CA TYR A 767 -37.73 18.44 -2.63
C TYR A 767 -37.75 19.72 -3.46
N ASP A 768 -38.61 20.69 -3.09
CA ASP A 768 -38.68 22.02 -3.69
C ASP A 768 -38.94 22.02 -5.22
N GLU A 769 -39.52 20.95 -5.75
CA GLU A 769 -39.95 20.83 -7.15
C GLU A 769 -41.47 20.82 -7.34
N PHE A 770 -41.93 21.31 -8.50
CA PHE A 770 -43.35 21.32 -8.90
C PHE A 770 -43.55 20.82 -10.35
N GLU A 771 -44.74 20.33 -10.67
CA GLU A 771 -45.09 19.81 -12.01
C GLU A 771 -45.89 20.85 -12.79
N ILE A 772 -45.56 21.00 -14.08
CA ILE A 772 -46.23 21.88 -15.03
C ILE A 772 -46.80 21.12 -16.23
N THR A 773 -47.81 21.72 -16.87
CA THR A 773 -48.41 21.27 -18.13
C THR A 773 -48.62 22.44 -19.09
N ASP A 774 -48.52 22.18 -20.40
CA ASP A 774 -48.80 23.14 -21.47
C ASP A 774 -49.98 22.67 -22.35
N ALA A 775 -50.23 23.37 -23.47
CA ALA A 775 -51.28 23.02 -24.42
C ALA A 775 -51.11 21.65 -25.10
N SER A 776 -49.91 21.04 -25.05
CA SER A 776 -49.67 19.68 -25.53
C SER A 776 -50.23 18.61 -24.59
N GLY A 777 -50.53 18.96 -23.34
CA GLY A 777 -51.09 18.07 -22.33
C GLY A 777 -50.08 17.14 -21.65
N GLY A 778 -48.78 17.29 -21.95
CA GLY A 778 -47.71 16.59 -21.26
C GLY A 778 -47.42 17.18 -19.88
N LYS A 779 -46.55 16.52 -19.12
CA LYS A 779 -46.11 16.92 -17.79
C LYS A 779 -44.59 16.99 -17.74
N LEU A 780 -44.06 17.99 -17.04
CA LEU A 780 -42.63 18.15 -16.78
C LEU A 780 -42.45 18.72 -15.38
N ARG A 781 -41.39 18.32 -14.67
CA ARG A 781 -41.05 18.91 -13.38
C ARG A 781 -40.13 20.12 -13.54
N VAL A 782 -40.31 21.13 -12.70
CA VAL A 782 -39.42 22.29 -12.57
C VAL A 782 -38.74 22.17 -11.21
N ASP A 783 -37.42 22.25 -11.19
CA ASP A 783 -36.59 21.87 -10.04
C ASP A 783 -35.48 22.91 -9.81
N ASP A 784 -35.14 23.12 -8.54
CA ASP A 784 -34.26 24.17 -8.01
C ASP A 784 -32.75 23.85 -8.17
N TYR A 785 -32.41 22.75 -8.84
CA TYR A 785 -31.03 22.25 -9.03
C TYR A 785 -29.98 23.28 -9.44
N LEU A 786 -30.37 24.32 -10.19
CA LEU A 786 -29.50 25.42 -10.62
C LEU A 786 -29.84 26.78 -9.98
N TYR A 787 -31.01 26.90 -9.35
CA TYR A 787 -31.53 28.12 -8.76
C TYR A 787 -32.25 27.82 -7.44
N ASP A 788 -31.45 27.69 -6.38
CA ASP A 788 -31.84 27.38 -4.99
C ASP A 788 -33.03 28.20 -4.43
N PRO A 789 -33.26 29.48 -4.81
CA PRO A 789 -34.45 30.20 -4.34
C PRO A 789 -35.77 29.79 -4.99
N LEU A 790 -35.78 28.83 -5.92
CA LEU A 790 -37.02 28.27 -6.47
C LEU A 790 -37.64 27.30 -5.47
N ASP A 791 -38.92 27.47 -5.17
CA ASP A 791 -39.64 26.54 -4.30
C ASP A 791 -40.93 26.06 -4.98
N ASN A 792 -41.59 25.08 -4.35
CA ASN A 792 -42.82 24.50 -4.85
C ASN A 792 -44.08 25.14 -4.25
N THR A 793 -44.01 26.40 -3.81
CA THR A 793 -45.15 27.10 -3.18
C THR A 793 -46.20 27.61 -4.18
N TYR A 794 -45.97 27.42 -5.48
CA TYR A 794 -46.88 27.85 -6.54
C TYR A 794 -48.18 27.05 -6.53
N PRO A 795 -49.35 27.68 -6.29
CA PRO A 795 -50.63 26.97 -6.32
C PRO A 795 -50.91 26.34 -7.68
N VAL A 796 -51.61 25.20 -7.69
CA VAL A 796 -52.13 24.59 -8.92
C VAL A 796 -52.93 25.62 -9.71
N SER A 797 -52.76 25.62 -11.04
CA SER A 797 -53.28 26.65 -11.98
C SER A 797 -52.52 27.98 -12.02
N THR A 798 -51.43 28.15 -11.26
CA THR A 798 -50.49 29.24 -11.51
C THR A 798 -49.98 29.14 -12.94
N ALA A 799 -50.16 30.20 -13.73
CA ALA A 799 -49.67 30.28 -15.10
C ALA A 799 -48.32 30.98 -15.12
N PHE A 800 -47.41 30.48 -15.96
CA PHE A 800 -46.19 31.18 -16.34
C PHE A 800 -46.24 31.46 -17.82
N GLN A 801 -45.92 32.70 -18.22
CA GLN A 801 -45.78 33.10 -19.62
C GLN A 801 -44.66 32.32 -20.32
N LYS A 802 -43.57 32.04 -19.59
CA LYS A 802 -42.49 31.17 -20.07
C LYS A 802 -41.62 30.65 -18.93
N ILE A 803 -41.03 29.48 -19.13
CA ILE A 803 -39.97 28.91 -18.29
C ILE A 803 -38.78 28.54 -19.17
N VAL A 804 -37.61 29.07 -18.84
CA VAL A 804 -36.33 28.76 -19.49
C VAL A 804 -35.48 27.94 -18.52
N GLY A 805 -34.68 27.00 -19.01
CA GLY A 805 -33.82 26.21 -18.13
C GLY A 805 -33.13 25.07 -18.84
N ILE A 806 -32.36 24.28 -18.09
CA ILE A 806 -31.71 23.10 -18.63
C ILE A 806 -32.67 21.92 -18.58
N CYS A 807 -33.07 21.38 -19.75
CA CYS A 807 -33.77 20.10 -19.81
C CYS A 807 -32.82 19.00 -19.35
N ASN A 808 -33.18 18.18 -18.37
CA ASN A 808 -32.31 17.11 -17.87
C ASN A 808 -33.10 15.97 -17.22
N PHE A 809 -32.37 14.97 -16.71
CA PHE A 809 -32.89 13.82 -15.99
C PHE A 809 -32.26 13.74 -14.60
N SER A 810 -33.09 13.46 -13.59
CA SER A 810 -32.63 13.09 -12.25
C SER A 810 -33.73 12.36 -11.51
N PHE A 811 -33.34 11.47 -10.59
CA PHE A 811 -34.28 10.74 -9.71
C PHE A 811 -35.47 10.12 -10.45
N THR A 812 -35.22 9.50 -11.61
CA THR A 812 -36.22 8.84 -12.48
C THR A 812 -37.21 9.76 -13.21
N HIS A 813 -37.02 11.09 -13.16
CA HIS A 813 -37.89 12.06 -13.79
C HIS A 813 -37.13 13.02 -14.72
N ARG A 814 -37.80 13.46 -15.79
CA ARG A 814 -37.37 14.53 -16.67
C ARG A 814 -37.79 15.87 -16.08
N LYS A 815 -36.86 16.81 -16.10
CA LYS A 815 -36.97 18.08 -15.41
C LYS A 815 -36.46 19.22 -16.29
N ILE A 816 -36.89 20.44 -15.97
CA ILE A 816 -36.26 21.67 -16.44
C ILE A 816 -35.69 22.41 -15.23
N TYR A 817 -34.42 22.82 -15.31
CA TYR A 817 -33.71 23.52 -14.24
C TYR A 817 -33.56 25.02 -14.60
N PRO A 818 -34.38 25.92 -14.06
CA PRO A 818 -34.20 27.36 -14.22
C PRO A 818 -32.84 27.80 -13.66
N ARG A 819 -32.16 28.74 -14.33
CA ARG A 819 -30.83 29.18 -13.93
C ARG A 819 -30.87 30.42 -13.03
N SER A 820 -32.00 31.13 -13.02
CA SER A 820 -32.21 32.35 -12.24
C SER A 820 -33.70 32.72 -12.18
N ALA A 821 -34.05 33.72 -11.38
CA ALA A 821 -35.40 34.30 -11.34
C ALA A 821 -35.90 34.78 -12.73
N ALA A 822 -35.01 35.25 -13.61
CA ALA A 822 -35.39 35.75 -14.93
C ALA A 822 -35.87 34.65 -15.89
N ASP A 823 -35.56 33.40 -15.57
CA ASP A 823 -35.95 32.24 -16.35
C ASP A 823 -37.37 31.76 -16.02
N VAL A 824 -38.02 32.27 -14.95
CA VAL A 824 -39.39 31.89 -14.55
C VAL A 824 -40.27 33.14 -14.60
N VAL A 825 -40.98 33.33 -15.72
CA VAL A 825 -41.78 34.54 -15.97
C VAL A 825 -43.26 34.24 -15.77
N GLN A 826 -43.85 34.75 -14.70
CA GLN A 826 -45.26 34.57 -14.35
C GLN A 826 -46.21 35.38 -15.24
#